data_AF-A0A1H1PMZ2-F1
#
_entry.id   AF-A0A1H1PMZ2-F1
#
_cell.length_a   1.000
_cell.length_b   1.000
_cell.length_c   1.000
_cell.angle_alpha   90.00
_cell.angle_beta   90.00
_cell.angle_gamma   90.00
#
_symmetry.space_group_name_H-M   'P 1'
#
loop_
_entity.id
_entity.type
_entity.pdbx_description
1 polymer ?
#
loop_
_entity_poly.entity_id
_entity_poly.type
_entity_poly.pdbx_seq_one_letter_code
_entity_poly.pdbx_strand_id
1 'polypeptide(L)'
;MRPYFILILLWLSLPILAQQNTNHLTATIIGSGSPKFNRERSGPSVLISYKNTQILVDMGNGTQANLDKNNTKIRRIDGLLFTHHHLDHNEEFTPIFIQSLLGGNKTFIYGPEPTSKMVNNILDTYKADINYRLSKSGRNLESATKNSIYKDLKGNESFSIGDIKITCTPVNHTIATLAYRFDVGNESIVISGDLTYSKSLPILAKNADYLIIDSGGAIQMGSKPRTNNNQNNKKNTQKAHVNLDESSRMAKEANVKNLVLTHFNFTDIDEAATTSEIRKNYNGNIFFAKDLMEIPIDKSTIIESKTTQKSSYPIVDTNVKNYYSDVENISKPLENDPFYGQDAHYIGNSPSYTDNNDNTITDNITGLMWQKDMGEKMTFDEAFTKANSSTLGGYSDWRIPTIKELYSLILFTGEVKGEHAIKMFIDTAYFNQPLGNVNANEREIDAQTWSATEYVGKTMNADATVFGVNFVDGRIKGYPKYNPRTKSENKMYFRMVRGNTAYGNNNFVDNNDGTISDLATGLMWQKADDGIGKDWEISLSYAENLELASHSDWRLPNAKELQSIVDYTRSLQTMNSAAINPVFETTEIKDPNGNKQYPYFWTSTTHLDGRNPNASAVYIAFGEAQGKMRNKVMDVHGAGAQRSDPKSGVKENYPEYFGPQGDVRYVYNYVRAVRDIKPTTKIDTKTATIKTTQAKKQNKQKPARNNNTPPKFSELLEKMDSNNDQKLSKNEVKGRLKENFDKRDKNGDGFITEDEISKRGN
;
A
#
# COMPACT_ATOMS: atom_id res chain seq x y z
N MET A 1 73.60 -3.83 -22.25
CA MET A 1 72.25 -3.33 -22.58
C MET A 1 71.23 -4.31 -22.00
N ARG A 2 70.23 -3.84 -21.24
CA ARG A 2 69.14 -4.67 -20.68
C ARG A 2 67.89 -4.50 -21.55
N PRO A 3 67.20 -5.56 -22.00
CA PRO A 3 65.85 -5.45 -22.52
C PRO A 3 64.84 -5.43 -21.36
N TYR A 4 63.87 -4.52 -21.41
CA TYR A 4 62.76 -4.47 -20.46
C TYR A 4 61.67 -5.45 -20.87
N PHE A 5 61.29 -6.36 -19.96
CA PHE A 5 60.03 -7.10 -20.07
C PHE A 5 58.90 -6.21 -19.51
N ILE A 6 57.91 -5.88 -20.34
CA ILE A 6 56.66 -5.26 -19.90
C ILE A 6 55.66 -6.38 -19.63
N LEU A 7 55.29 -6.58 -18.37
CA LEU A 7 54.26 -7.53 -17.97
C LEU A 7 52.89 -6.84 -18.01
N ILE A 8 52.03 -7.20 -18.96
CA ILE A 8 50.65 -6.70 -19.01
C ILE A 8 49.76 -7.65 -18.19
N LEU A 9 49.41 -7.23 -16.98
CA LEU A 9 48.46 -7.92 -16.10
C LEU A 9 47.03 -7.50 -16.45
N LEU A 10 46.40 -8.23 -17.37
CA LEU A 10 44.97 -8.11 -17.68
C LEU A 10 44.14 -8.83 -16.62
N TRP A 11 43.65 -8.08 -15.62
CA TRP A 11 42.63 -8.56 -14.68
C TRP A 11 41.26 -8.61 -15.38
N LEU A 12 40.95 -9.76 -16.00
CA LEU A 12 39.60 -10.10 -16.43
C LEU A 12 38.77 -10.61 -15.24
N SER A 13 38.25 -9.69 -14.43
CA SER A 13 37.21 -9.99 -13.45
C SER A 13 35.87 -10.23 -14.15
N LEU A 14 35.69 -11.43 -14.70
CA LEU A 14 34.37 -11.91 -15.13
C LEU A 14 33.48 -12.04 -13.87
N PRO A 15 32.32 -11.35 -13.81
CA PRO A 15 31.35 -11.61 -12.75
C PRO A 15 30.77 -13.00 -12.97
N ILE A 16 31.16 -13.96 -12.12
CA ILE A 16 30.47 -15.23 -12.00
C ILE A 16 29.11 -14.91 -11.37
N LEU A 17 28.07 -14.72 -12.20
CA LEU A 17 26.69 -14.74 -11.72
C LEU A 17 26.36 -16.15 -11.23
N ALA A 18 26.65 -16.40 -9.95
CA ALA A 18 26.06 -17.50 -9.22
C ALA A 18 24.55 -17.25 -9.13
N GLN A 19 23.76 -18.21 -9.60
CA GLN A 19 22.33 -18.25 -9.36
C GLN A 19 22.13 -18.41 -7.84
N GLN A 20 21.29 -17.56 -7.21
CA GLN A 20 21.02 -17.67 -5.78
C GLN A 20 20.42 -19.06 -5.49
N ASN A 21 21.14 -19.89 -4.72
CA ASN A 21 20.61 -21.14 -4.20
C ASN A 21 19.58 -20.81 -3.11
N THR A 22 18.29 -21.00 -3.38
CA THR A 22 17.25 -20.78 -2.36
C THR A 22 17.34 -21.87 -1.28
N ASN A 23 17.49 -21.48 -0.02
CA ASN A 23 17.43 -22.42 1.11
C ASN A 23 15.99 -22.67 1.61
N HIS A 24 15.00 -22.10 0.92
CA HIS A 24 13.57 -22.19 1.19
C HIS A 24 12.83 -22.72 -0.04
N LEU A 25 11.74 -23.46 0.17
CA LEU A 25 10.86 -23.94 -0.88
C LEU A 25 10.04 -22.77 -1.43
N THR A 26 10.32 -22.36 -2.67
CA THR A 26 9.60 -21.27 -3.35
C THR A 26 8.67 -21.78 -4.46
N ALA A 27 7.71 -20.94 -4.84
CA ALA A 27 6.78 -21.10 -5.95
C ALA A 27 6.60 -19.76 -6.66
N THR A 28 7.19 -19.58 -7.84
CA THR A 28 6.96 -18.42 -8.70
C THR A 28 5.74 -18.68 -9.59
N ILE A 29 4.71 -17.85 -9.52
CA ILE A 29 3.55 -17.90 -10.42
C ILE A 29 4.01 -17.42 -11.80
N ILE A 30 4.33 -18.34 -12.70
CA ILE A 30 4.76 -18.01 -14.06
C ILE A 30 3.57 -17.52 -14.89
N GLY A 31 2.35 -18.02 -14.66
CA GLY A 31 1.13 -17.53 -15.29
C GLY A 31 -0.10 -17.67 -14.39
N SER A 32 -0.91 -16.62 -14.35
CA SER A 32 -2.08 -16.46 -13.46
C SER A 32 -3.44 -16.39 -14.17
N GLY A 33 -3.44 -16.48 -15.50
CA GLY A 33 -4.59 -16.43 -16.38
C GLY A 33 -5.30 -17.77 -16.53
N SER A 34 -6.09 -17.91 -17.60
CA SER A 34 -7.03 -19.01 -17.86
C SER A 34 -7.13 -19.22 -19.39
N PRO A 35 -8.01 -20.07 -19.96
CA PRO A 35 -8.01 -20.34 -21.40
C PRO A 35 -8.30 -19.12 -22.28
N LYS A 36 -8.82 -18.04 -21.71
CA LYS A 36 -9.02 -16.79 -22.44
C LYS A 36 -7.71 -16.00 -22.45
N PHE A 37 -7.09 -15.92 -23.63
CA PHE A 37 -5.92 -15.08 -23.88
C PHE A 37 -6.06 -13.68 -23.25
N ASN A 38 -5.03 -13.29 -22.49
CA ASN A 38 -4.96 -12.02 -21.80
C ASN A 38 -3.51 -11.50 -21.86
N ARG A 39 -3.33 -10.24 -22.29
CA ARG A 39 -2.00 -9.61 -22.41
C ARG A 39 -1.28 -9.52 -21.06
N GLU A 40 -2.03 -9.35 -19.97
CA GLU A 40 -1.50 -9.10 -18.63
C GLU A 40 -1.48 -10.35 -17.74
N ARG A 41 -1.98 -11.49 -18.23
CA ARG A 41 -2.05 -12.77 -17.49
C ARG A 41 -1.86 -13.96 -18.44
N SER A 42 -0.68 -14.56 -18.38
CA SER A 42 -0.30 -15.79 -19.08
C SER A 42 -1.10 -16.98 -18.53
N GLY A 43 -1.35 -18.00 -19.35
CA GLY A 43 -2.06 -19.22 -18.94
C GLY A 43 -1.39 -19.94 -17.76
N PRO A 44 -2.13 -20.79 -17.03
CA PRO A 44 -1.67 -21.41 -15.78
C PRO A 44 -0.27 -22.03 -15.86
N SER A 45 0.63 -21.55 -14.98
CA SER A 45 1.96 -22.13 -14.78
C SER A 45 2.57 -21.68 -13.45
N VAL A 46 3.23 -22.59 -12.72
CA VAL A 46 3.91 -22.30 -11.44
C VAL A 46 5.26 -23.02 -11.38
N LEU A 47 6.33 -22.27 -11.13
CA LEU A 47 7.69 -22.79 -10.96
C LEU A 47 8.00 -23.00 -9.48
N ILE A 48 7.99 -24.25 -9.02
CA ILE A 48 8.50 -24.63 -7.70
C ILE A 48 10.03 -24.70 -7.74
N SER A 49 10.71 -24.06 -6.78
CA SER A 49 12.19 -24.10 -6.68
C SER A 49 12.67 -24.40 -5.25
N TYR A 50 13.74 -25.19 -5.13
CA TYR A 50 14.48 -25.38 -3.88
C TYR A 50 15.95 -25.71 -4.18
N LYS A 51 16.89 -24.92 -3.65
CA LYS A 51 18.32 -24.99 -3.96
C LYS A 51 18.58 -24.93 -5.47
N ASN A 52 19.00 -26.05 -6.05
CA ASN A 52 19.25 -26.23 -7.49
C ASN A 52 18.10 -26.93 -8.22
N THR A 53 17.08 -27.40 -7.50
CA THR A 53 15.97 -28.16 -8.08
C THR A 53 14.87 -27.23 -8.54
N GLN A 54 14.45 -27.35 -9.80
CA GLN A 54 13.38 -26.56 -10.40
C GLN A 54 12.31 -27.47 -11.01
N ILE A 55 11.05 -27.24 -10.67
CA ILE A 55 9.90 -28.03 -11.12
C ILE A 55 8.81 -27.07 -11.62
N LEU A 56 8.50 -27.14 -12.90
CA LEU A 56 7.42 -26.38 -13.51
C LEU A 56 6.12 -27.21 -13.44
N VAL A 57 5.05 -26.60 -12.94
CA VAL A 57 3.72 -27.19 -12.82
C VAL A 57 2.77 -26.42 -13.74
N ASP A 58 2.24 -27.11 -14.75
CA ASP A 58 1.51 -26.58 -15.89
C ASP A 58 2.29 -25.55 -16.75
N MET A 59 1.95 -25.48 -18.03
CA MET A 59 2.70 -24.79 -19.08
C MET A 59 1.76 -24.12 -20.12
N GLY A 60 0.89 -23.22 -19.65
CA GLY A 60 -0.01 -22.43 -20.51
C GLY A 60 0.64 -21.40 -21.43
N ASN A 61 -0.16 -20.74 -22.29
CA ASN A 61 0.33 -19.68 -23.17
C ASN A 61 1.02 -18.53 -22.40
N GLY A 62 2.19 -18.09 -22.87
CA GLY A 62 3.02 -17.07 -22.23
C GLY A 62 4.10 -17.61 -21.27
N THR A 63 4.06 -18.91 -20.93
CA THR A 63 4.99 -19.53 -19.97
C THR A 63 6.46 -19.27 -20.29
N GLN A 64 6.92 -19.48 -21.53
CA GLN A 64 8.33 -19.26 -21.90
C GLN A 64 8.75 -17.80 -21.78
N ALA A 65 7.86 -16.86 -22.14
CA ALA A 65 8.15 -15.43 -22.05
C ALA A 65 8.30 -14.99 -20.58
N ASN A 66 7.50 -15.56 -19.67
CA ASN A 66 7.61 -15.28 -18.25
C ASN A 66 8.76 -16.04 -17.57
N LEU A 67 9.11 -17.25 -18.01
CA LEU A 67 10.34 -17.92 -17.58
C LEU A 67 11.59 -17.12 -17.96
N ASP A 68 11.62 -16.52 -19.15
CA ASP A 68 12.72 -15.66 -19.60
C ASP A 68 12.83 -14.37 -18.76
N LYS A 69 11.70 -13.68 -18.51
CA LYS A 69 11.63 -12.56 -17.55
C LYS A 69 12.09 -12.95 -16.15
N ASN A 70 11.80 -14.18 -15.71
CA ASN A 70 12.25 -14.75 -14.43
C ASN A 70 13.71 -15.28 -14.48
N ASN A 71 14.47 -14.99 -15.53
CA ASN A 71 15.84 -15.46 -15.76
C ASN A 71 15.99 -17.01 -15.62
N THR A 72 14.89 -17.74 -15.82
CA THR A 72 14.81 -19.19 -15.62
C THR A 72 15.11 -19.91 -16.92
N LYS A 73 16.31 -20.49 -16.99
CA LYS A 73 16.76 -21.23 -18.18
C LYS A 73 16.04 -22.57 -18.23
N ILE A 74 15.12 -22.75 -19.19
CA ILE A 74 14.32 -23.99 -19.41
C ILE A 74 15.16 -25.28 -19.32
N ARG A 75 16.42 -25.25 -19.80
CA ARG A 75 17.37 -26.37 -19.72
C ARG A 75 17.78 -26.80 -18.31
N ARG A 76 17.48 -26.00 -17.27
CA ARG A 76 17.77 -26.27 -15.85
C ARG A 76 16.55 -26.77 -15.07
N ILE A 77 15.39 -26.92 -15.72
CA ILE A 77 14.17 -27.42 -15.09
C ILE A 77 14.24 -28.96 -15.01
N ASP A 78 14.28 -29.50 -13.80
CA ASP A 78 14.35 -30.95 -13.52
C ASP A 78 12.98 -31.64 -13.62
N GLY A 79 11.88 -30.92 -13.41
CA GLY A 79 10.53 -31.48 -13.39
C GLY A 79 9.55 -30.68 -14.25
N LEU A 80 8.76 -31.38 -15.05
CA LEU A 80 7.61 -30.84 -15.80
C LEU A 80 6.37 -31.62 -15.34
N LEU A 81 5.54 -31.02 -14.50
CA LEU A 81 4.36 -31.64 -13.92
C LEU A 81 3.07 -31.08 -14.53
N PHE A 82 2.09 -31.95 -14.78
CA PHE A 82 0.76 -31.54 -15.23
C PHE A 82 -0.28 -31.80 -14.15
N THR A 83 -1.08 -30.80 -13.80
CA THR A 83 -2.31 -31.01 -13.05
C THR A 83 -3.31 -31.78 -13.90
N HIS A 84 -3.51 -31.36 -15.16
CA HIS A 84 -4.37 -32.00 -16.15
C HIS A 84 -4.04 -31.59 -17.59
N HIS A 85 -4.77 -32.17 -18.55
CA HIS A 85 -4.52 -32.00 -19.99
C HIS A 85 -5.59 -31.15 -20.72
N HIS A 86 -6.10 -30.10 -20.08
CA HIS A 86 -6.74 -29.01 -20.81
C HIS A 86 -5.69 -28.15 -21.52
N LEU A 87 -6.07 -27.56 -22.65
CA LEU A 87 -5.14 -26.89 -23.56
C LEU A 87 -4.35 -25.77 -22.87
N ASP A 88 -5.03 -24.93 -22.10
CA ASP A 88 -4.47 -23.77 -21.40
C ASP A 88 -3.49 -24.09 -20.28
N HIS A 89 -3.40 -25.36 -19.86
CA HIS A 89 -2.36 -25.85 -18.94
C HIS A 89 -1.17 -26.49 -19.69
N ASN A 90 -1.22 -26.58 -21.03
CA ASN A 90 -0.35 -27.44 -21.84
C ASN A 90 0.22 -26.76 -23.11
N GLU A 91 -0.30 -25.59 -23.52
CA GLU A 91 0.02 -24.91 -24.79
C GLU A 91 1.51 -24.77 -25.12
N GLU A 92 2.35 -24.50 -24.12
CA GLU A 92 3.79 -24.31 -24.31
C GLU A 92 4.64 -25.51 -23.90
N PHE A 93 4.03 -26.65 -23.55
CA PHE A 93 4.76 -27.86 -23.19
C PHE A 93 5.73 -28.32 -24.29
N THR A 94 5.27 -28.40 -25.54
CA THR A 94 6.07 -28.89 -26.68
C THR A 94 7.41 -28.13 -26.85
N PRO A 95 7.44 -26.80 -27.00
CA PRO A 95 8.71 -26.07 -27.12
C PRO A 95 9.54 -26.07 -25.83
N ILE A 96 8.94 -26.12 -24.64
CA ILE A 96 9.66 -26.24 -23.36
C ILE A 96 10.36 -27.61 -23.25
N PHE A 97 9.64 -28.70 -23.53
CA PHE A 97 10.16 -30.06 -23.49
C PHE A 97 11.29 -30.29 -24.49
N ILE A 98 11.14 -29.84 -25.74
CA ILE A 98 12.21 -29.94 -26.74
C ILE A 98 13.45 -29.17 -26.27
N GLN A 99 13.29 -27.98 -25.69
CA GLN A 99 14.42 -27.22 -25.15
C GLN A 99 15.11 -27.91 -23.96
N SER A 100 14.34 -28.52 -23.06
CA SER A 100 14.87 -29.31 -21.93
C SER A 100 15.63 -30.55 -22.40
N LEU A 101 15.03 -31.34 -23.31
CA LEU A 101 15.65 -32.51 -23.96
C LEU A 101 16.98 -32.16 -24.64
N LEU A 102 17.04 -31.03 -25.33
CA LEU A 102 18.27 -30.51 -25.95
C LEU A 102 19.31 -30.04 -24.91
N GLY A 103 18.89 -29.67 -23.70
CA GLY A 103 19.79 -29.44 -22.56
C GLY A 103 20.50 -30.73 -22.12
N GLY A 104 19.83 -31.87 -22.21
CA GLY A 104 20.38 -33.19 -21.85
C GLY A 104 20.46 -33.49 -20.36
N ASN A 105 19.89 -32.61 -19.51
CA ASN A 105 19.77 -32.84 -18.08
C ASN A 105 18.72 -33.90 -17.77
N LYS A 106 18.82 -34.52 -16.59
CA LYS A 106 17.82 -35.49 -16.14
C LYS A 106 16.51 -34.77 -15.85
N THR A 107 15.45 -35.13 -16.56
CA THR A 107 14.14 -34.46 -16.49
C THR A 107 13.04 -35.44 -16.18
N PHE A 108 12.18 -35.13 -15.22
CA PHE A 108 11.00 -35.91 -14.86
C PHE A 108 9.75 -35.25 -15.45
N ILE A 109 8.86 -36.01 -16.09
CA ILE A 109 7.67 -35.48 -16.77
C ILE A 109 6.45 -36.30 -16.35
N TYR A 110 5.70 -35.81 -15.37
CA TYR A 110 4.62 -36.57 -14.73
C TYR A 110 3.30 -35.81 -14.73
N GLY A 111 2.19 -36.53 -14.81
CA GLY A 111 0.85 -35.97 -14.81
C GLY A 111 -0.18 -37.09 -14.82
N PRO A 112 -1.48 -36.80 -14.94
CA PRO A 112 -2.47 -37.83 -15.22
C PRO A 112 -2.22 -38.48 -16.58
N GLU A 113 -2.92 -39.59 -16.85
CA GLU A 113 -2.98 -40.14 -18.20
C GLU A 113 -3.63 -39.12 -19.15
N PRO A 114 -3.09 -38.84 -20.36
CA PRO A 114 -2.06 -39.60 -21.06
C PRO A 114 -0.70 -38.87 -21.22
N THR A 115 -0.13 -38.32 -20.15
CA THR A 115 1.20 -37.67 -20.12
C THR A 115 2.27 -38.45 -20.91
N SER A 116 2.43 -39.76 -20.69
CA SER A 116 3.47 -40.55 -21.36
C SER A 116 3.28 -40.61 -22.88
N LYS A 117 2.01 -40.63 -23.32
CA LYS A 117 1.66 -40.65 -24.75
C LYS A 117 1.92 -39.30 -25.40
N MET A 118 1.67 -38.19 -24.70
CA MET A 118 1.98 -36.85 -25.19
C MET A 118 3.49 -36.69 -25.44
N VAL A 119 4.33 -37.13 -24.51
CA VAL A 119 5.80 -37.12 -24.68
C VAL A 119 6.20 -37.93 -25.93
N ASN A 120 5.74 -39.17 -26.06
CA ASN A 120 6.03 -40.02 -27.22
C ASN A 120 5.58 -39.37 -28.54
N ASN A 121 4.38 -38.78 -28.58
CA ASN A 121 3.85 -38.10 -29.76
C ASN A 121 4.71 -36.88 -30.16
N ILE A 122 5.20 -36.09 -29.20
CA ILE A 122 6.09 -34.95 -29.49
C ILE A 122 7.44 -35.43 -30.02
N LEU A 123 8.01 -36.48 -29.41
CA LEU A 123 9.28 -37.08 -29.86
C LEU A 123 9.20 -37.61 -31.31
N ASP A 124 8.05 -38.19 -31.70
CA ASP A 124 7.82 -38.66 -33.06
C ASP A 124 7.56 -37.50 -34.03
N THR A 125 6.65 -36.58 -33.69
CA THR A 125 6.28 -35.41 -34.51
C THR A 125 7.49 -34.53 -34.86
N TYR A 126 8.37 -34.27 -33.88
CA TYR A 126 9.53 -33.39 -34.03
C TYR A 126 10.85 -34.15 -34.23
N LYS A 127 10.80 -35.47 -34.49
CA LYS A 127 11.97 -36.36 -34.60
C LYS A 127 13.07 -35.83 -35.52
N ALA A 128 12.70 -35.24 -36.67
CA ALA A 128 13.67 -34.71 -37.62
C ALA A 128 14.41 -33.47 -37.09
N ASP A 129 13.69 -32.51 -36.51
CA ASP A 129 14.26 -31.28 -35.94
C ASP A 129 15.10 -31.58 -34.68
N ILE A 130 14.62 -32.46 -33.79
CA ILE A 130 15.34 -32.88 -32.59
C ILE A 130 16.68 -33.54 -32.98
N ASN A 131 16.68 -34.47 -33.94
CA ASN A 131 17.93 -35.10 -34.41
C ASN A 131 18.88 -34.09 -35.08
N TYR A 132 18.38 -33.17 -35.89
CA TYR A 132 19.19 -32.09 -36.49
C TYR A 132 19.84 -31.17 -35.44
N ARG A 133 19.14 -30.89 -34.33
CA ARG A 133 19.69 -30.07 -33.24
C ARG A 133 20.69 -30.84 -32.37
N LEU A 134 20.42 -32.11 -32.09
CA LEU A 134 21.30 -32.96 -31.28
C LEU A 134 22.63 -33.28 -32.00
N SER A 135 22.60 -33.47 -33.33
CA SER A 135 23.80 -33.79 -34.13
C SER A 135 24.87 -32.70 -34.05
N LYS A 136 24.49 -31.42 -33.92
CA LYS A 136 25.40 -30.28 -33.68
C LYS A 136 26.19 -30.40 -32.36
N SER A 137 25.77 -31.29 -31.46
CA SER A 137 26.44 -31.60 -30.20
C SER A 137 26.95 -33.06 -30.11
N GLY A 138 26.99 -33.78 -31.23
CA GLY A 138 27.41 -35.19 -31.27
C GLY A 138 26.44 -36.17 -30.58
N ARG A 139 25.22 -35.74 -30.25
CA ARG A 139 24.19 -36.55 -29.59
C ARG A 139 23.13 -37.03 -30.59
N ASN A 140 22.36 -38.04 -30.18
CA ASN A 140 21.21 -38.56 -30.91
C ASN A 140 19.97 -38.66 -30.00
N LEU A 141 18.80 -38.92 -30.57
CA LEU A 141 17.53 -38.97 -29.82
C LEU A 141 17.58 -39.94 -28.63
N GLU A 142 18.10 -41.15 -28.83
CA GLU A 142 18.22 -42.20 -27.78
C GLU A 142 19.07 -41.72 -26.59
N SER A 143 20.22 -41.10 -26.87
CA SER A 143 21.10 -40.55 -25.83
C SER A 143 20.46 -39.39 -25.05
N ALA A 144 19.55 -38.64 -25.67
CA ALA A 144 18.85 -37.54 -25.02
C ALA A 144 17.66 -38.03 -24.19
N THR A 145 16.83 -38.93 -24.74
CA THR A 145 15.64 -39.46 -24.05
C THR A 145 15.99 -40.37 -22.88
N LYS A 146 17.18 -41.00 -22.87
CA LYS A 146 17.69 -41.78 -21.71
C LYS A 146 17.71 -40.99 -20.39
N ASN A 147 17.80 -39.66 -20.46
CA ASN A 147 17.77 -38.78 -19.30
C ASN A 147 16.35 -38.27 -18.96
N SER A 148 15.35 -38.52 -19.80
CA SER A 148 13.95 -38.12 -19.57
C SER A 148 13.13 -39.29 -19.00
N ILE A 149 12.54 -39.12 -17.82
CA ILE A 149 11.68 -40.12 -17.18
C ILE A 149 10.25 -39.57 -17.17
N TYR A 150 9.35 -40.19 -17.92
CA TYR A 150 7.96 -39.79 -18.03
C TYR A 150 7.01 -40.91 -17.58
N LYS A 151 5.92 -40.53 -16.90
CA LYS A 151 5.02 -41.47 -16.22
C LYS A 151 3.64 -40.85 -16.00
N ASP A 152 2.60 -41.64 -16.26
CA ASP A 152 1.23 -41.34 -15.85
C ASP A 152 1.01 -41.68 -14.36
N LEU A 153 0.44 -40.75 -13.61
CA LEU A 153 0.13 -40.83 -12.18
C LEU A 153 -1.37 -41.06 -11.96
N LYS A 154 -1.71 -41.74 -10.87
CA LYS A 154 -3.11 -42.05 -10.50
C LYS A 154 -3.67 -41.20 -9.36
N GLY A 155 -2.80 -40.45 -8.67
CA GLY A 155 -3.19 -39.53 -7.60
C GLY A 155 -3.27 -40.16 -6.22
N ASN A 156 -2.39 -41.09 -5.86
CA ASN A 156 -2.12 -41.37 -4.44
C ASN A 156 -0.62 -41.65 -4.22
N GLU A 157 0.22 -41.20 -5.15
CA GLU A 157 1.65 -41.43 -5.13
C GLU A 157 2.39 -40.34 -4.35
N SER A 158 3.50 -40.73 -3.74
CA SER A 158 4.54 -39.80 -3.31
C SER A 158 5.87 -40.19 -3.95
N PHE A 159 6.63 -39.18 -4.36
CA PHE A 159 7.93 -39.31 -5.04
C PHE A 159 8.79 -38.08 -4.69
N SER A 160 10.06 -38.08 -5.11
CA SER A 160 10.94 -36.93 -4.94
C SER A 160 11.61 -36.54 -6.25
N ILE A 161 11.79 -35.24 -6.45
CA ILE A 161 12.68 -34.67 -7.46
C ILE A 161 13.65 -33.79 -6.67
N GLY A 162 14.95 -34.10 -6.76
CA GLY A 162 15.95 -33.53 -5.86
C GLY A 162 15.59 -33.78 -4.38
N ASP A 163 15.72 -32.73 -3.56
CA ASP A 163 15.35 -32.74 -2.14
C ASP A 163 13.84 -32.50 -1.90
N ILE A 164 13.05 -32.18 -2.94
CA ILE A 164 11.63 -31.86 -2.81
C ILE A 164 10.82 -33.14 -2.76
N LYS A 165 10.09 -33.38 -1.66
CA LYS A 165 9.10 -34.45 -1.58
C LYS A 165 7.78 -33.97 -2.19
N ILE A 166 7.20 -34.79 -3.06
CA ILE A 166 5.98 -34.49 -3.79
C ILE A 166 4.94 -35.55 -3.43
N THR A 167 3.70 -35.14 -3.21
CA THR A 167 2.54 -36.03 -2.99
C THR A 167 1.38 -35.52 -3.83
N CYS A 168 0.62 -36.40 -4.50
CA CYS A 168 -0.52 -35.98 -5.31
C CYS A 168 -1.83 -36.71 -4.94
N THR A 169 -2.96 -36.06 -5.23
CA THR A 169 -4.32 -36.60 -5.04
C THR A 169 -5.22 -36.26 -6.23
N PRO A 170 -6.19 -37.10 -6.67
CA PRO A 170 -7.15 -36.67 -7.67
C PRO A 170 -8.07 -35.60 -7.08
N VAL A 171 -8.46 -34.64 -7.91
CA VAL A 171 -9.50 -33.65 -7.60
C VAL A 171 -10.61 -33.69 -8.64
N ASN A 172 -11.78 -33.17 -8.27
CA ASN A 172 -13.00 -33.28 -9.07
C ASN A 172 -13.02 -32.24 -10.20
N HIS A 173 -12.71 -32.63 -11.43
CA HIS A 173 -12.79 -31.76 -12.61
C HIS A 173 -13.41 -32.51 -13.83
N THR A 174 -13.48 -31.87 -15.00
CA THR A 174 -14.07 -32.43 -16.23
C THR A 174 -13.25 -33.57 -16.84
N ILE A 175 -11.94 -33.58 -16.59
CA ILE A 175 -11.01 -34.65 -16.97
C ILE A 175 -10.17 -35.08 -15.75
N ALA A 176 -9.37 -36.13 -15.90
CA ALA A 176 -8.45 -36.57 -14.85
C ALA A 176 -7.51 -35.42 -14.43
N THR A 177 -7.63 -34.98 -13.17
CA THR A 177 -6.89 -33.83 -12.62
C THR A 177 -6.29 -34.18 -11.27
N LEU A 178 -5.03 -33.77 -11.08
CA LEU A 178 -4.24 -34.02 -9.88
C LEU A 178 -3.89 -32.69 -9.20
N ALA A 179 -4.12 -32.63 -7.88
CA ALA A 179 -3.51 -31.62 -7.03
C ALA A 179 -2.16 -32.15 -6.51
N TYR A 180 -1.18 -31.26 -6.38
CA TYR A 180 0.18 -31.57 -5.91
C TYR A 180 0.51 -30.82 -4.63
N ARG A 181 1.15 -31.51 -3.68
CA ARG A 181 1.79 -30.95 -2.51
C ARG A 181 3.29 -31.15 -2.60
N PHE A 182 4.02 -30.10 -2.31
CA PHE A 182 5.48 -30.03 -2.25
C PHE A 182 5.86 -29.78 -0.79
N ASP A 183 6.67 -30.66 -0.21
CA ASP A 183 7.15 -30.57 1.17
C ASP A 183 8.69 -30.57 1.19
N VAL A 184 9.26 -29.63 1.95
CA VAL A 184 10.71 -29.57 2.26
C VAL A 184 10.88 -29.19 3.73
N GLY A 185 11.40 -30.11 4.54
CA GLY A 185 11.54 -29.88 5.98
C GLY A 185 10.18 -29.60 6.64
N ASN A 186 9.98 -28.36 7.08
CA ASN A 186 8.72 -27.88 7.67
C ASN A 186 7.90 -26.97 6.73
N GLU A 187 8.38 -26.74 5.50
CA GLU A 187 7.78 -25.82 4.52
C GLU A 187 6.93 -26.61 3.51
N SER A 188 5.76 -26.07 3.17
CA SER A 188 4.78 -26.79 2.35
C SER A 188 3.94 -25.89 1.44
N ILE A 189 3.91 -26.22 0.15
CA ILE A 189 3.12 -25.52 -0.88
C ILE A 189 2.22 -26.54 -1.58
N VAL A 190 0.97 -26.17 -1.84
CA VAL A 190 0.00 -27.00 -2.58
C VAL A 190 -0.55 -26.24 -3.78
N ILE A 191 -0.65 -26.93 -4.92
CA ILE A 191 -1.29 -26.47 -6.15
C ILE A 191 -2.48 -27.39 -6.42
N SER A 192 -3.68 -26.84 -6.58
CA SER A 192 -4.90 -27.65 -6.78
C SER A 192 -5.09 -28.19 -8.20
N GLY A 193 -4.57 -27.47 -9.21
CA GLY A 193 -5.14 -27.54 -10.57
C GLY A 193 -6.58 -27.01 -10.62
N ASP A 194 -7.27 -27.22 -11.73
CA ASP A 194 -8.67 -26.83 -11.85
C ASP A 194 -9.56 -27.84 -11.15
N LEU A 195 -10.58 -27.37 -10.43
CA LEU A 195 -11.43 -28.25 -9.65
C LEU A 195 -12.78 -27.65 -9.30
N THR A 196 -13.75 -28.51 -9.05
CA THR A 196 -14.88 -28.27 -8.15
C THR A 196 -14.54 -28.73 -6.73
N TYR A 197 -15.41 -28.48 -5.75
CA TYR A 197 -15.19 -28.92 -4.38
C TYR A 197 -14.80 -30.41 -4.29
N SER A 198 -13.64 -30.69 -3.71
CA SER A 198 -13.08 -32.03 -3.59
C SER A 198 -12.68 -32.33 -2.15
N LYS A 199 -13.20 -33.43 -1.59
CA LYS A 199 -12.86 -33.88 -0.23
C LYS A 199 -11.39 -34.28 -0.07
N SER A 200 -10.70 -34.59 -1.17
CA SER A 200 -9.28 -34.95 -1.18
C SER A 200 -8.35 -33.75 -0.98
N LEU A 201 -8.71 -32.55 -1.49
CA LEU A 201 -7.83 -31.39 -1.42
C LEU A 201 -7.56 -30.93 0.02
N PRO A 202 -8.55 -30.82 0.94
CA PRO A 202 -8.27 -30.49 2.34
C PRO A 202 -7.41 -31.53 3.07
N ILE A 203 -7.47 -32.79 2.67
CA ILE A 203 -6.63 -33.86 3.24
C ILE A 203 -5.18 -33.68 2.78
N LEU A 204 -4.95 -33.43 1.48
CA LEU A 204 -3.63 -33.15 0.92
C LEU A 204 -3.04 -31.86 1.50
N ALA A 205 -3.83 -30.78 1.50
CA ALA A 205 -3.43 -29.43 1.94
C ALA A 205 -3.39 -29.24 3.46
N LYS A 206 -3.60 -30.30 4.25
CA LYS A 206 -3.68 -30.19 5.71
C LYS A 206 -2.44 -29.51 6.32
N ASN A 207 -2.68 -28.40 7.01
CA ASN A 207 -1.68 -27.52 7.62
C ASN A 207 -0.61 -26.99 6.65
N ALA A 208 -0.88 -26.94 5.34
CA ALA A 208 0.08 -26.39 4.38
C ALA A 208 0.29 -24.88 4.60
N ASP A 209 1.50 -24.39 4.32
CA ASP A 209 1.79 -22.96 4.44
C ASP A 209 1.06 -22.16 3.37
N TYR A 210 1.03 -22.66 2.13
CA TYR A 210 0.34 -22.04 0.99
C TYR A 210 -0.53 -23.05 0.24
N LEU A 211 -1.74 -22.63 -0.10
CA LEU A 211 -2.63 -23.29 -1.06
C LEU A 211 -2.88 -22.35 -2.24
N ILE A 212 -2.29 -22.68 -3.38
CA ILE A 212 -2.53 -22.06 -4.69
C ILE A 212 -3.72 -22.80 -5.32
N ILE A 213 -4.80 -22.07 -5.58
CA ILE A 213 -6.09 -22.63 -6.01
C ILE A 213 -6.75 -21.81 -7.13
N ASP A 214 -7.53 -22.50 -7.96
CA ASP A 214 -8.56 -21.93 -8.84
C ASP A 214 -9.29 -20.75 -8.15
N SER A 215 -9.47 -19.65 -8.89
CA SER A 215 -9.99 -18.37 -8.40
C SER A 215 -11.38 -18.46 -7.78
N GLY A 216 -12.11 -19.56 -7.96
CA GLY A 216 -13.44 -19.75 -7.38
C GLY A 216 -14.48 -18.83 -8.02
N GLY A 217 -14.27 -18.41 -9.28
CA GLY A 217 -15.11 -17.40 -9.90
C GLY A 217 -15.04 -16.07 -9.15
N ALA A 218 -13.82 -15.56 -8.94
CA ALA A 218 -13.55 -14.24 -8.41
C ALA A 218 -14.42 -13.16 -9.06
N ILE A 219 -14.64 -12.05 -8.35
CA ILE A 219 -15.52 -10.98 -8.82
C ILE A 219 -14.69 -10.06 -9.73
N GLN A 220 -15.18 -9.80 -10.95
CA GLN A 220 -14.57 -8.82 -11.84
C GLN A 220 -15.05 -7.41 -11.47
N MET A 221 -14.14 -6.44 -11.45
CA MET A 221 -14.44 -5.02 -11.23
C MET A 221 -15.61 -4.54 -12.09
N GLY A 222 -16.54 -3.79 -11.47
CA GLY A 222 -17.74 -3.28 -12.13
C GLY A 222 -18.84 -4.31 -12.41
N SER A 223 -18.66 -5.58 -12.04
CA SER A 223 -19.72 -6.59 -12.12
C SER A 223 -20.82 -6.29 -11.10
N LYS A 224 -22.08 -6.25 -11.55
CA LYS A 224 -23.22 -6.18 -10.62
C LYS A 224 -23.23 -7.41 -9.71
N PRO A 225 -23.49 -7.27 -8.40
CA PRO A 225 -23.69 -8.41 -7.52
C PRO A 225 -24.76 -9.34 -8.09
N ARG A 226 -24.45 -10.63 -8.25
CA ARG A 226 -25.45 -11.63 -8.60
C ARG A 226 -26.39 -11.82 -7.41
N THR A 227 -27.51 -11.11 -7.41
CA THR A 227 -28.61 -11.42 -6.51
C THR A 227 -29.11 -12.83 -6.81
N ASN A 228 -29.14 -13.70 -5.79
CA ASN A 228 -29.50 -15.12 -5.88
C ASN A 228 -31.03 -15.33 -6.05
N ASN A 229 -31.65 -14.64 -7.02
CA ASN A 229 -33.10 -14.66 -7.25
C ASN A 229 -33.54 -15.30 -8.59
N ASN A 230 -32.64 -15.96 -9.33
CA ASN A 230 -32.99 -16.78 -10.50
C ASN A 230 -32.44 -18.21 -10.34
N GLN A 231 -33.12 -19.03 -9.52
CA GLN A 231 -32.91 -20.48 -9.50
C GLN A 231 -33.54 -21.21 -10.70
N ASN A 232 -34.37 -20.53 -11.50
CA ASN A 232 -35.00 -21.10 -12.68
C ASN A 232 -34.28 -20.67 -13.96
N ASN A 233 -34.05 -21.64 -14.86
CA ASN A 233 -33.45 -21.51 -16.20
C ASN A 233 -31.92 -21.32 -16.29
N LYS A 234 -31.15 -22.32 -15.81
CA LYS A 234 -29.97 -22.79 -16.55
C LYS A 234 -30.10 -24.28 -16.86
N LYS A 235 -29.90 -24.61 -18.15
CA LYS A 235 -29.75 -25.98 -18.66
C LYS A 235 -28.60 -26.69 -17.92
N ASN A 236 -28.61 -28.03 -17.92
CA ASN A 236 -27.57 -28.90 -17.34
C ASN A 236 -26.16 -28.65 -17.93
N THR A 237 -25.51 -27.55 -17.55
CA THR A 237 -24.09 -27.31 -17.76
C THR A 237 -23.35 -27.84 -16.54
N GLN A 238 -22.59 -28.91 -16.72
CA GLN A 238 -21.78 -29.52 -15.66
C GLN A 238 -20.80 -28.48 -15.10
N LYS A 239 -20.77 -28.34 -13.77
CA LYS A 239 -19.89 -27.40 -13.08
C LYS A 239 -18.45 -27.92 -13.16
N ALA A 240 -17.52 -27.10 -13.66
CA ALA A 240 -16.11 -27.46 -13.84
C ALA A 240 -15.18 -26.84 -12.78
N HIS A 241 -15.50 -25.65 -12.29
CA HIS A 241 -14.68 -24.86 -11.36
C HIS A 241 -15.39 -24.63 -10.02
N VAL A 242 -14.61 -24.31 -8.99
CA VAL A 242 -15.07 -23.93 -7.66
C VAL A 242 -15.83 -22.61 -7.68
N ASN A 243 -16.60 -22.34 -6.62
CA ASN A 243 -17.00 -20.98 -6.27
C ASN A 243 -16.24 -20.48 -5.02
N LEU A 244 -16.33 -19.19 -4.71
CA LEU A 244 -15.66 -18.57 -3.55
C LEU A 244 -16.03 -19.20 -2.21
N ASP A 245 -17.25 -19.73 -2.06
CA ASP A 245 -17.66 -20.49 -0.87
C ASP A 245 -16.92 -21.83 -0.77
N GLU A 246 -16.79 -22.58 -1.86
CA GLU A 246 -16.10 -23.86 -1.88
C GLU A 246 -14.59 -23.74 -1.70
N SER A 247 -13.93 -22.77 -2.36
CA SER A 247 -12.49 -22.55 -2.20
C SER A 247 -12.16 -22.11 -0.77
N SER A 248 -12.95 -21.19 -0.20
CA SER A 248 -12.80 -20.74 1.18
C SER A 248 -13.11 -21.83 2.21
N ARG A 249 -14.12 -22.69 1.98
CA ARG A 249 -14.36 -23.88 2.84
C ARG A 249 -13.22 -24.88 2.76
N MET A 250 -12.72 -25.24 1.58
CA MET A 250 -11.59 -26.17 1.48
C MET A 250 -10.32 -25.62 2.14
N ALA A 251 -10.04 -24.32 2.00
CA ALA A 251 -8.92 -23.67 2.70
C ALA A 251 -9.08 -23.71 4.23
N LYS A 252 -10.30 -23.50 4.74
CA LYS A 252 -10.62 -23.61 6.17
C LYS A 252 -10.47 -25.04 6.69
N GLU A 253 -11.03 -26.02 5.97
CA GLU A 253 -10.97 -27.45 6.32
C GLU A 253 -9.52 -27.97 6.31
N ALA A 254 -8.69 -27.45 5.40
CA ALA A 254 -7.27 -27.74 5.33
C ALA A 254 -6.44 -27.06 6.44
N ASN A 255 -6.98 -26.03 7.12
CA ASN A 255 -6.24 -25.19 8.08
C ASN A 255 -4.95 -24.59 7.46
N VAL A 256 -5.03 -24.10 6.22
CA VAL A 256 -3.89 -23.43 5.55
C VAL A 256 -3.74 -21.99 6.01
N LYS A 257 -2.50 -21.52 6.12
CA LYS A 257 -2.18 -20.16 6.58
C LYS A 257 -2.45 -19.11 5.50
N ASN A 258 -2.14 -19.45 4.25
CA ASN A 258 -2.19 -18.56 3.10
C ASN A 258 -2.96 -19.22 1.96
N LEU A 259 -4.01 -18.55 1.48
CA LEU A 259 -4.79 -18.91 0.30
C LEU A 259 -4.38 -17.99 -0.85
N VAL A 260 -3.98 -18.57 -1.98
CA VAL A 260 -3.55 -17.83 -3.18
C VAL A 260 -4.49 -18.19 -4.32
N LEU A 261 -5.31 -17.23 -4.75
CA LEU A 261 -6.19 -17.41 -5.90
C LEU A 261 -5.40 -17.19 -7.20
N THR A 262 -5.51 -18.13 -8.14
CA THR A 262 -4.98 -18.04 -9.51
C THR A 262 -6.07 -18.45 -10.51
N HIS A 263 -5.76 -18.61 -11.79
CA HIS A 263 -6.75 -18.98 -12.82
C HIS A 263 -7.85 -17.93 -13.01
N PHE A 264 -7.44 -16.73 -13.45
CA PHE A 264 -8.34 -15.59 -13.64
C PHE A 264 -8.80 -15.43 -15.10
N ASN A 265 -10.10 -15.20 -15.29
CA ASN A 265 -10.75 -14.98 -16.59
C ASN A 265 -10.64 -13.52 -17.11
N PHE A 266 -10.02 -12.64 -16.33
CA PHE A 266 -9.93 -11.19 -16.55
C PHE A 266 -8.79 -10.59 -15.73
N THR A 267 -8.33 -9.38 -16.08
CA THR A 267 -7.27 -8.67 -15.35
C THR A 267 -7.80 -8.01 -14.08
N ASP A 268 -8.92 -7.29 -14.21
CA ASP A 268 -9.46 -6.39 -13.18
C ASP A 268 -10.30 -7.15 -12.16
N ILE A 269 -9.64 -7.69 -11.13
CA ILE A 269 -10.30 -8.38 -10.03
C ILE A 269 -10.75 -7.36 -8.98
N ASP A 270 -12.01 -7.46 -8.55
CA ASP A 270 -12.49 -6.82 -7.33
C ASP A 270 -11.98 -7.62 -6.13
N GLU A 271 -10.73 -7.34 -5.74
CA GLU A 271 -10.06 -8.01 -4.63
C GLU A 271 -10.83 -7.83 -3.31
N ALA A 272 -11.50 -6.68 -3.12
CA ALA A 272 -12.26 -6.37 -1.92
C ALA A 272 -13.56 -7.18 -1.83
N ALA A 273 -14.38 -7.19 -2.90
CA ALA A 273 -15.60 -8.00 -2.94
C ALA A 273 -15.29 -9.50 -2.90
N THR A 274 -14.25 -9.95 -3.62
CA THR A 274 -13.82 -11.35 -3.62
C THR A 274 -13.32 -11.78 -2.23
N THR A 275 -12.55 -10.91 -1.56
CA THR A 275 -12.12 -11.12 -0.16
C THR A 275 -13.32 -11.20 0.78
N SER A 276 -14.30 -10.30 0.64
CA SER A 276 -15.51 -10.29 1.48
C SER A 276 -16.30 -11.60 1.41
N GLU A 277 -16.44 -12.19 0.22
CA GLU A 277 -17.07 -13.50 0.05
C GLU A 277 -16.25 -14.64 0.68
N ILE A 278 -14.93 -14.68 0.47
CA ILE A 278 -14.04 -15.70 1.06
C ILE A 278 -14.01 -15.63 2.59
N ARG A 279 -14.04 -14.41 3.14
CA ARG A 279 -14.03 -14.13 4.59
C ARG A 279 -15.23 -14.70 5.34
N LYS A 280 -16.32 -15.08 4.65
CA LYS A 280 -17.46 -15.77 5.26
C LYS A 280 -17.08 -17.14 5.83
N ASN A 281 -16.09 -17.81 5.24
CA ASN A 281 -15.63 -19.12 5.69
C ASN A 281 -14.18 -19.12 6.21
N TYR A 282 -13.29 -18.29 5.65
CA TYR A 282 -11.83 -18.41 5.80
C TYR A 282 -11.15 -17.17 6.41
N ASN A 283 -10.37 -17.42 7.48
CA ASN A 283 -9.73 -16.37 8.30
C ASN A 283 -8.21 -16.22 8.06
N GLY A 284 -7.58 -17.03 7.21
CA GLY A 284 -6.15 -16.92 6.90
C GLY A 284 -5.83 -15.75 5.97
N ASN A 285 -4.59 -15.67 5.49
CA ASN A 285 -4.20 -14.65 4.51
C ASN A 285 -4.76 -15.00 3.12
N ILE A 286 -5.19 -14.00 2.37
CA ILE A 286 -5.77 -14.17 1.02
C ILE A 286 -4.91 -13.34 0.06
N PHE A 287 -4.49 -13.94 -1.03
CA PHE A 287 -3.67 -13.31 -2.05
C PHE A 287 -4.25 -13.56 -3.44
N PHE A 288 -4.09 -12.57 -4.33
CA PHE A 288 -4.49 -12.64 -5.72
C PHE A 288 -3.23 -12.77 -6.56
N ALA A 289 -3.03 -13.93 -7.16
CA ALA A 289 -1.85 -14.23 -7.94
C ALA A 289 -1.71 -13.24 -9.11
N LYS A 290 -0.46 -12.86 -9.40
CA LYS A 290 -0.06 -12.10 -10.59
C LYS A 290 1.07 -12.87 -11.25
N ASP A 291 1.20 -12.70 -12.55
CA ASP A 291 2.36 -13.22 -13.28
C ASP A 291 3.66 -12.69 -12.62
N LEU A 292 4.66 -13.57 -12.49
CA LEU A 292 5.94 -13.35 -11.81
C LEU A 292 5.89 -13.10 -10.29
N MET A 293 4.77 -13.37 -9.63
CA MET A 293 4.67 -13.32 -8.16
C MET A 293 5.37 -14.53 -7.52
N GLU A 294 6.24 -14.31 -6.53
CA GLU A 294 6.89 -15.40 -5.79
C GLU A 294 6.29 -15.66 -4.39
N ILE A 295 6.26 -16.94 -4.01
CA ILE A 295 5.78 -17.52 -2.76
C ILE A 295 6.92 -18.40 -2.15
N PRO A 296 7.07 -18.60 -0.82
CA PRO A 296 6.49 -17.80 0.25
C PRO A 296 6.66 -16.33 -0.06
N ILE A 297 5.61 -15.54 0.18
CA ILE A 297 5.63 -14.11 -0.18
C ILE A 297 6.64 -13.49 0.75
N ASP A 298 7.85 -13.37 0.23
CA ASP A 298 8.97 -13.39 1.11
C ASP A 298 9.08 -12.01 1.73
N LYS A 299 8.88 -11.99 3.05
CA LYS A 299 9.21 -10.80 3.80
C LYS A 299 10.69 -10.46 3.62
N SER A 300 11.55 -11.37 3.10
CA SER A 300 12.94 -11.14 2.68
C SER A 300 13.32 -10.73 1.25
N THR A 301 12.49 -10.86 0.22
CA THR A 301 12.52 -9.89 -0.91
C THR A 301 12.00 -8.50 -0.47
N ILE A 302 11.55 -8.39 0.78
CA ILE A 302 11.29 -7.16 1.53
C ILE A 302 12.26 -7.03 2.77
N ILE A 303 13.36 -7.82 2.87
CA ILE A 303 14.38 -7.82 3.99
C ILE A 303 15.85 -7.88 3.49
N GLU A 304 16.19 -8.12 2.22
CA GLU A 304 17.47 -7.58 1.70
C GLU A 304 17.49 -6.03 1.74
N SER A 305 16.33 -5.41 2.00
CA SER A 305 16.14 -4.02 2.45
C SER A 305 15.89 -3.86 3.97
N LYS A 306 16.10 -4.88 4.81
CA LYS A 306 15.95 -4.80 6.28
C LYS A 306 17.09 -5.47 7.05
N THR A 307 18.22 -4.78 7.04
CA THR A 307 18.80 -4.36 8.33
C THR A 307 17.76 -3.57 9.14
N THR A 308 16.90 -4.26 9.89
CA THR A 308 15.95 -3.68 10.88
C THR A 308 15.22 -2.39 10.45
N GLN A 309 14.75 -2.29 9.20
CA GLN A 309 13.76 -1.27 8.88
C GLN A 309 12.36 -1.74 9.31
N LYS A 310 11.95 -1.21 10.46
CA LYS A 310 10.57 -0.86 10.81
C LYS A 310 9.81 -0.55 9.51
N SER A 311 8.64 -1.18 9.30
CA SER A 311 7.83 -1.03 8.06
C SER A 311 7.15 0.33 8.00
N SER A 312 7.96 1.38 8.11
CA SER A 312 7.56 2.73 8.38
C SER A 312 8.33 3.70 7.50
N TYR A 313 7.62 4.64 6.89
CA TYR A 313 8.21 5.77 6.19
C TYR A 313 7.94 7.04 7.00
N PRO A 314 8.95 7.89 7.24
CA PRO A 314 8.72 9.20 7.84
C PRO A 314 7.99 10.08 6.84
N ILE A 315 6.94 10.78 7.29
CA ILE A 315 6.34 11.85 6.50
C ILE A 315 7.26 13.06 6.58
N VAL A 316 7.70 13.57 5.43
CA VAL A 316 8.48 14.82 5.33
C VAL A 316 7.61 15.97 5.83
N ASP A 317 8.20 16.90 6.58
CA ASP A 317 7.51 18.09 7.09
C ASP A 317 7.13 19.07 5.96
N THR A 318 6.17 19.96 6.20
CA THR A 318 5.79 21.04 5.26
C THR A 318 6.81 22.18 5.23
N ASN A 319 7.69 22.24 6.24
CA ASN A 319 8.72 23.24 6.53
C ASN A 319 8.15 24.63 6.90
N VAL A 320 6.86 24.71 7.28
CA VAL A 320 6.21 25.97 7.70
C VAL A 320 6.70 26.36 9.10
N LYS A 321 7.19 27.60 9.25
CA LYS A 321 7.78 28.12 10.50
C LYS A 321 7.16 29.42 11.01
N ASN A 322 6.32 30.05 10.18
CA ASN A 322 5.58 31.25 10.54
C ASN A 322 4.19 30.85 11.03
N TYR A 323 3.59 31.72 11.84
CA TYR A 323 2.22 31.58 12.31
C TYR A 323 1.33 32.55 11.55
N TYR A 324 0.10 32.16 11.26
CA TYR A 324 -0.82 32.96 10.46
C TYR A 324 -2.20 33.02 11.11
N SER A 325 -2.85 34.18 11.00
CA SER A 325 -4.29 34.33 11.22
C SER A 325 -5.04 34.01 9.92
N ASP A 326 -6.30 34.42 9.83
CA ASP A 326 -7.11 34.41 8.60
C ASP A 326 -6.82 35.60 7.66
N VAL A 327 -5.96 36.55 8.04
CA VAL A 327 -5.62 37.72 7.22
C VAL A 327 -4.14 38.09 7.15
N GLU A 328 -3.31 37.69 8.13
CA GLU A 328 -1.91 38.12 8.20
C GLU A 328 -0.96 37.07 8.83
N ASN A 329 0.35 37.37 8.80
CA ASN A 329 1.39 36.65 9.53
C ASN A 329 1.48 37.23 10.95
N ILE A 330 1.46 36.37 11.96
CA ILE A 330 1.36 36.73 13.38
C ILE A 330 2.53 36.18 14.21
N SER A 331 2.75 36.75 15.40
CA SER A 331 3.59 36.12 16.41
C SER A 331 3.03 34.77 16.85
N LYS A 332 3.90 33.86 17.34
CA LYS A 332 3.49 32.55 17.86
C LYS A 332 2.31 32.65 18.85
N PRO A 333 1.14 32.09 18.54
CA PRO A 333 0.04 31.98 19.49
C PRO A 333 0.43 31.09 20.68
N LEU A 334 0.04 31.52 21.88
CA LEU A 334 0.12 30.72 23.10
C LEU A 334 -1.06 29.74 23.19
N GLU A 335 -0.99 28.81 24.14
CA GLU A 335 -2.07 27.85 24.38
C GLU A 335 -3.36 28.60 24.76
N ASN A 336 -4.47 28.29 24.06
CA ASN A 336 -5.77 28.98 24.10
C ASN A 336 -5.86 30.34 23.38
N ASP A 337 -4.80 30.84 22.74
CA ASP A 337 -4.92 31.98 21.82
C ASP A 337 -5.59 31.54 20.50
N PRO A 338 -6.28 32.47 19.78
CA PRO A 338 -6.68 32.26 18.39
C PRO A 338 -5.54 31.73 17.52
N PHE A 339 -5.85 30.77 16.64
CA PHE A 339 -4.90 30.12 15.72
C PHE A 339 -3.73 29.35 16.39
N TYR A 340 -3.84 28.99 17.66
CA TYR A 340 -3.00 27.96 18.29
C TYR A 340 -3.21 26.58 17.63
N GLY A 341 -2.20 25.71 17.63
CA GLY A 341 -2.29 24.36 17.05
C GLY A 341 -2.07 24.26 15.53
N GLN A 342 -1.58 25.32 14.88
CA GLN A 342 -1.31 25.32 13.43
C GLN A 342 0.04 24.64 13.09
N ASP A 343 0.36 24.48 11.80
CA ASP A 343 1.50 23.67 11.30
C ASP A 343 2.82 23.97 12.08
N ALA A 344 3.17 25.25 12.19
CA ALA A 344 4.39 25.72 12.86
C ALA A 344 4.42 25.52 14.40
N HIS A 345 3.37 25.00 15.04
CA HIS A 345 3.42 24.53 16.42
C HIS A 345 4.07 23.14 16.54
N TYR A 346 4.09 22.35 15.46
CA TYR A 346 4.57 20.97 15.45
C TYR A 346 5.84 20.81 14.61
N ILE A 347 6.76 19.95 15.07
CA ILE A 347 8.05 19.72 14.40
C ILE A 347 8.03 18.33 13.78
N GLY A 348 7.81 18.25 12.47
CA GLY A 348 7.94 17.02 11.69
C GLY A 348 9.37 16.75 11.22
N ASN A 349 9.52 15.77 10.33
CA ASN A 349 10.79 15.42 9.71
C ASN A 349 11.20 16.48 8.67
N SER A 350 11.92 17.51 9.11
CA SER A 350 12.38 18.62 8.26
C SER A 350 13.03 18.11 6.96
N PRO A 351 12.68 18.67 5.78
CA PRO A 351 13.26 18.27 4.50
C PRO A 351 14.79 18.27 4.53
N SER A 352 15.41 17.22 4.00
CA SER A 352 16.86 17.08 3.95
C SER A 352 17.25 16.36 2.68
N TYR A 353 18.13 16.99 1.90
CA TYR A 353 18.54 16.52 0.59
C TYR A 353 20.08 16.48 0.48
N THR A 354 20.58 15.60 -0.38
CA THR A 354 22.00 15.52 -0.75
C THR A 354 22.08 15.57 -2.28
N ASP A 355 22.82 16.54 -2.82
CA ASP A 355 23.17 16.54 -4.25
C ASP A 355 24.31 15.53 -4.49
N ASN A 356 24.05 14.54 -5.32
CA ASN A 356 25.03 13.48 -5.60
C ASN A 356 26.05 13.90 -6.68
N ASN A 357 25.93 15.11 -7.24
CA ASN A 357 26.80 15.71 -8.27
C ASN A 357 26.80 14.97 -9.63
N ASP A 358 25.77 14.16 -9.88
CA ASP A 358 25.57 13.36 -11.10
C ASP A 358 24.20 13.62 -11.78
N ASN A 359 23.54 14.73 -11.41
CA ASN A 359 22.14 15.08 -11.71
C ASN A 359 21.08 14.23 -10.97
N THR A 360 21.45 13.57 -9.87
CA THR A 360 20.51 12.96 -8.93
C THR A 360 20.58 13.62 -7.55
N ILE A 361 19.44 13.67 -6.86
CA ILE A 361 19.28 14.19 -5.50
C ILE A 361 18.80 13.05 -4.60
N THR A 362 19.52 12.77 -3.52
CA THR A 362 19.05 11.85 -2.47
C THR A 362 18.17 12.61 -1.47
N ASP A 363 17.00 12.08 -1.16
CA ASP A 363 16.14 12.54 -0.06
C ASP A 363 16.47 11.73 1.19
N ASN A 364 17.11 12.41 2.14
CA ASN A 364 17.64 11.79 3.37
C ASN A 364 16.53 11.44 4.37
N ILE A 365 15.30 11.94 4.18
CA ILE A 365 14.14 11.62 5.00
C ILE A 365 13.41 10.41 4.43
N THR A 366 13.02 10.46 3.16
CA THR A 366 12.20 9.40 2.55
C THR A 366 13.00 8.18 2.11
N GLY A 367 14.31 8.30 1.91
CA GLY A 367 15.13 7.25 1.30
C GLY A 367 14.85 7.06 -0.20
N LEU A 368 14.22 8.05 -0.83
CA LEU A 368 14.05 8.13 -2.28
C LEU A 368 15.26 8.84 -2.90
N MET A 369 15.53 8.56 -4.17
CA MET A 369 16.49 9.30 -4.97
C MET A 369 15.79 9.79 -6.23
N TRP A 370 16.06 11.05 -6.59
CA TRP A 370 15.29 11.84 -7.54
C TRP A 370 16.16 12.33 -8.68
N GLN A 371 15.60 12.43 -9.88
CA GLN A 371 16.15 13.24 -10.96
C GLN A 371 16.19 14.72 -10.56
N LYS A 372 17.35 15.39 -10.73
CA LYS A 372 17.54 16.81 -10.38
C LYS A 372 16.79 17.77 -11.31
N ASP A 373 16.84 17.53 -12.61
CA ASP A 373 16.28 18.38 -13.65
C ASP A 373 15.25 17.63 -14.50
N MET A 374 14.03 18.15 -14.58
CA MET A 374 12.92 17.54 -15.32
C MET A 374 13.10 17.63 -16.85
N GLY A 375 13.80 18.65 -17.34
CA GLY A 375 13.89 18.98 -18.76
C GLY A 375 12.53 19.40 -19.35
N GLU A 376 12.32 19.07 -20.63
CA GLU A 376 11.12 19.46 -21.39
C GLU A 376 9.85 18.68 -21.03
N LYS A 377 8.69 19.29 -21.32
CA LYS A 377 7.38 18.67 -21.16
C LYS A 377 7.15 17.52 -22.14
N MET A 378 6.47 16.46 -21.69
CA MET A 378 6.14 15.28 -22.49
C MET A 378 4.78 14.68 -22.14
N THR A 379 4.26 13.81 -23.02
CA THR A 379 3.01 13.08 -22.77
C THR A 379 3.22 12.08 -21.64
N PHE A 380 2.11 11.57 -21.11
CA PHE A 380 2.14 10.59 -20.03
C PHE A 380 2.92 9.33 -20.43
N ASP A 381 2.66 8.78 -21.62
CA ASP A 381 3.31 7.55 -22.11
C ASP A 381 4.79 7.78 -22.51
N GLU A 382 5.13 8.98 -23.03
CA GLU A 382 6.51 9.41 -23.26
C GLU A 382 7.32 9.41 -21.93
N ALA A 383 6.73 9.87 -20.82
CA ALA A 383 7.40 9.91 -19.52
C ALA A 383 7.75 8.52 -18.98
N PHE A 384 6.81 7.56 -19.02
CA PHE A 384 7.08 6.17 -18.61
C PHE A 384 8.16 5.51 -19.49
N THR A 385 8.13 5.78 -20.80
CA THR A 385 9.16 5.28 -21.73
C THR A 385 10.54 5.82 -21.39
N LYS A 386 10.65 7.12 -21.08
CA LYS A 386 11.90 7.76 -20.65
C LYS A 386 12.39 7.25 -19.29
N ALA A 387 11.48 7.01 -18.33
CA ALA A 387 11.85 6.45 -17.03
C ALA A 387 12.43 5.03 -17.16
N ASN A 388 11.72 4.13 -17.84
CA ASN A 388 12.12 2.73 -18.00
C ASN A 388 13.41 2.52 -18.83
N SER A 389 13.85 3.53 -19.59
CA SER A 389 15.08 3.48 -20.41
C SER A 389 16.21 4.36 -19.85
N SER A 390 15.99 5.05 -18.74
CA SER A 390 16.97 5.93 -18.12
C SER A 390 18.13 5.16 -17.49
N THR A 391 19.35 5.68 -17.70
CA THR A 391 20.58 5.27 -16.99
C THR A 391 21.16 6.41 -16.13
N LEU A 392 20.33 7.39 -15.76
CA LEU A 392 20.73 8.59 -14.99
C LEU A 392 21.42 8.20 -13.67
N GLY A 393 22.53 8.87 -13.34
CA GLY A 393 23.37 8.53 -12.17
C GLY A 393 24.01 7.13 -12.22
N GLY A 394 23.97 6.45 -13.37
CA GLY A 394 24.39 5.04 -13.48
C GLY A 394 23.35 4.02 -13.03
N TYR A 395 22.13 4.45 -12.70
CA TYR A 395 21.04 3.59 -12.22
C TYR A 395 20.02 3.29 -13.32
N SER A 396 19.47 2.07 -13.35
CA SER A 396 18.51 1.59 -14.37
C SER A 396 17.14 1.19 -13.80
N ASP A 397 16.86 1.50 -12.54
CA ASP A 397 15.64 1.21 -11.78
C ASP A 397 14.75 2.47 -11.61
N TRP A 398 14.87 3.42 -12.54
CA TRP A 398 14.08 4.66 -12.55
C TRP A 398 12.62 4.40 -12.92
N ARG A 399 11.71 5.08 -12.22
CA ARG A 399 10.26 5.03 -12.43
C ARG A 399 9.64 6.42 -12.29
N ILE A 400 8.38 6.54 -12.72
CA ILE A 400 7.55 7.70 -12.40
C ILE A 400 7.10 7.59 -10.91
N PRO A 401 7.17 8.66 -10.11
CA PRO A 401 6.75 8.68 -8.72
C PRO A 401 5.23 8.58 -8.60
N THR A 402 4.75 7.89 -7.57
CA THR A 402 3.35 8.02 -7.13
C THR A 402 3.07 9.44 -6.64
N ILE A 403 1.80 9.82 -6.54
CA ILE A 403 1.44 11.15 -6.06
C ILE A 403 1.88 11.40 -4.60
N LYS A 404 1.89 10.38 -3.74
CA LYS A 404 2.41 10.49 -2.35
C LYS A 404 3.91 10.76 -2.33
N GLU A 405 4.69 10.09 -3.16
CA GLU A 405 6.13 10.34 -3.30
C GLU A 405 6.38 11.74 -3.88
N LEU A 406 5.71 12.11 -4.98
CA LEU A 406 5.93 13.41 -5.61
C LEU A 406 5.53 14.57 -4.67
N TYR A 407 4.50 14.39 -3.84
CA TYR A 407 4.08 15.36 -2.84
C TYR A 407 5.03 15.45 -1.63
N SER A 408 5.92 14.47 -1.39
CA SER A 408 6.90 14.57 -0.30
C SER A 408 7.87 15.76 -0.48
N LEU A 409 8.13 16.13 -1.74
CA LEU A 409 8.98 17.26 -2.14
C LEU A 409 8.33 18.64 -1.94
N ILE A 410 7.02 18.73 -1.73
CA ILE A 410 6.33 20.03 -1.68
C ILE A 410 6.72 20.81 -0.41
N LEU A 411 6.95 22.11 -0.53
CA LEU A 411 7.23 23.00 0.60
C LEU A 411 6.16 24.08 0.70
N PHE A 412 5.39 24.11 1.79
CA PHE A 412 4.40 25.17 2.04
C PHE A 412 5.02 26.48 2.55
N THR A 413 6.32 26.67 2.29
CA THR A 413 6.98 27.98 2.36
C THR A 413 7.08 28.67 0.99
N GLY A 414 6.58 28.04 -0.08
CA GLY A 414 6.37 28.70 -1.37
C GLY A 414 5.25 29.74 -1.31
N GLU A 415 5.22 30.63 -2.30
CA GLU A 415 4.23 31.70 -2.44
C GLU A 415 3.93 31.94 -3.93
N VAL A 416 2.66 32.09 -4.26
CA VAL A 416 2.17 32.36 -5.61
C VAL A 416 1.16 33.52 -5.59
N LYS A 417 1.07 34.30 -6.67
CA LYS A 417 0.11 35.40 -6.79
C LYS A 417 -0.74 35.22 -8.02
N GLY A 418 -1.72 34.31 -7.93
CA GLY A 418 -2.54 33.92 -9.06
C GLY A 418 -1.74 33.15 -10.10
N GLU A 419 -1.25 33.84 -11.13
CA GLU A 419 -0.53 33.22 -12.26
C GLU A 419 1.00 33.44 -12.22
N HIS A 420 1.48 34.24 -11.26
CA HIS A 420 2.89 34.58 -11.08
C HIS A 420 3.51 33.85 -9.87
N ALA A 421 4.69 33.27 -10.05
CA ALA A 421 5.46 32.63 -9.01
C ALA A 421 6.25 33.68 -8.21
N ILE A 422 6.09 33.69 -6.87
CA ILE A 422 6.92 34.53 -5.98
C ILE A 422 8.04 33.67 -5.40
N LYS A 423 7.71 32.46 -4.94
CA LYS A 423 8.66 31.46 -4.45
C LYS A 423 8.12 30.06 -4.70
N MET A 424 8.93 29.17 -5.26
CA MET A 424 8.48 27.82 -5.56
C MET A 424 8.16 27.03 -4.29
N PHE A 425 7.18 26.13 -4.40
CA PHE A 425 6.80 25.15 -3.39
C PHE A 425 7.70 23.89 -3.44
N ILE A 426 9.00 24.07 -3.70
CA ILE A 426 10.03 23.02 -3.72
C ILE A 426 11.39 23.65 -3.39
N ASP A 427 12.34 22.87 -2.87
CA ASP A 427 13.68 23.36 -2.57
C ASP A 427 14.51 23.58 -3.85
N THR A 428 14.56 24.83 -4.32
CA THR A 428 15.30 25.22 -5.53
C THR A 428 16.83 25.23 -5.36
N ALA A 429 17.37 24.99 -4.17
CA ALA A 429 18.80 24.73 -4.00
C ALA A 429 19.19 23.33 -4.52
N TYR A 430 18.26 22.37 -4.48
CA TYR A 430 18.47 20.99 -4.92
C TYR A 430 17.75 20.65 -6.21
N PHE A 431 16.54 21.17 -6.45
CA PHE A 431 15.70 20.78 -7.59
C PHE A 431 15.59 21.89 -8.63
N ASN A 432 15.95 21.58 -9.87
CA ASN A 432 15.63 22.44 -11.00
C ASN A 432 14.12 22.30 -11.27
N GLN A 433 13.39 23.39 -11.05
CA GLN A 433 11.95 23.49 -11.28
C GLN A 433 11.68 24.53 -12.38
N PRO A 434 11.39 24.11 -13.63
CA PRO A 434 10.97 25.03 -14.67
C PRO A 434 9.60 25.65 -14.38
N LEU A 435 9.40 26.85 -14.93
CA LEU A 435 8.10 27.52 -15.07
C LEU A 435 7.46 27.19 -16.41
N GLY A 436 6.15 27.42 -16.55
CA GLY A 436 5.51 27.41 -17.87
C GLY A 436 6.09 28.48 -18.80
N ASN A 437 6.14 28.18 -20.10
CA ASN A 437 6.81 28.98 -21.10
C ASN A 437 5.94 30.15 -21.60
N VAL A 438 6.16 31.34 -21.03
CA VAL A 438 5.46 32.58 -21.41
C VAL A 438 5.63 32.96 -22.89
N ASN A 439 6.75 32.58 -23.54
CA ASN A 439 6.96 32.80 -24.98
C ASN A 439 6.12 31.85 -25.85
N ALA A 440 5.64 30.73 -25.27
CA ALA A 440 4.70 29.80 -25.90
C ALA A 440 3.24 30.06 -25.48
N ASN A 441 2.94 31.23 -24.91
CA ASN A 441 1.61 31.60 -24.41
C ASN A 441 1.10 30.68 -23.27
N GLU A 442 2.02 30.14 -22.47
CA GLU A 442 1.72 29.52 -21.19
C GLU A 442 1.89 30.52 -20.04
N ARG A 443 1.35 30.23 -18.86
CA ARG A 443 1.58 31.02 -17.64
C ARG A 443 2.72 30.41 -16.82
N GLU A 444 3.31 31.16 -15.91
CA GLU A 444 4.38 30.63 -15.04
C GLU A 444 3.91 29.38 -14.26
N ILE A 445 2.67 29.41 -13.77
CA ILE A 445 2.00 28.30 -13.07
C ILE A 445 1.65 27.09 -13.97
N ASP A 446 1.81 27.16 -15.29
CA ASP A 446 1.58 26.03 -16.20
C ASP A 446 2.77 25.06 -16.22
N ALA A 447 3.18 24.63 -15.02
CA ALA A 447 4.36 23.82 -14.75
C ALA A 447 4.00 22.53 -13.98
N GLN A 448 2.86 21.95 -14.33
CA GLN A 448 2.38 20.70 -13.73
C GLN A 448 3.38 19.55 -13.93
N THR A 449 3.47 18.66 -12.96
CA THR A 449 4.34 17.48 -12.97
C THR A 449 3.51 16.20 -12.87
N TRP A 450 3.64 15.30 -13.86
CA TRP A 450 2.97 13.99 -13.86
C TRP A 450 3.41 13.13 -12.66
N SER A 451 2.44 12.41 -12.07
CA SER A 451 2.70 11.25 -11.21
C SER A 451 2.21 9.96 -11.87
N ALA A 452 2.57 8.81 -11.33
CA ALA A 452 2.08 7.49 -11.74
C ALA A 452 0.66 7.19 -11.22
N THR A 453 0.05 8.09 -10.46
CA THR A 453 -1.25 7.87 -9.82
C THR A 453 -2.38 8.40 -10.71
N GLU A 454 -2.99 7.49 -11.47
CA GLU A 454 -4.22 7.77 -12.22
C GLU A 454 -5.41 7.94 -11.27
N TYR A 455 -6.33 8.83 -11.63
CA TYR A 455 -7.61 8.93 -10.93
C TYR A 455 -8.54 7.81 -11.42
N VAL A 456 -9.07 7.03 -10.49
CA VAL A 456 -10.01 5.94 -10.82
C VAL A 456 -11.35 6.45 -11.37
N GLY A 457 -11.74 7.68 -11.02
CA GLY A 457 -12.90 8.35 -11.61
C GLY A 457 -12.56 9.09 -12.90
N LYS A 458 -13.44 10.01 -13.29
CA LYS A 458 -13.25 10.92 -14.43
C LYS A 458 -13.52 12.34 -13.98
N THR A 459 -12.72 13.29 -14.46
CA THR A 459 -13.04 14.71 -14.34
C THR A 459 -13.70 15.22 -15.63
N MET A 460 -14.12 16.49 -15.64
CA MET A 460 -14.38 17.34 -16.83
C MET A 460 -14.69 16.62 -18.15
N ASN A 461 -15.93 16.68 -18.64
CA ASN A 461 -16.35 16.03 -19.90
C ASN A 461 -16.12 14.50 -19.98
N ALA A 462 -15.91 13.83 -18.83
CA ALA A 462 -15.66 12.40 -18.72
C ALA A 462 -14.32 11.93 -19.33
N ASP A 463 -13.30 12.79 -19.27
CA ASP A 463 -11.93 12.49 -19.70
C ASP A 463 -11.16 11.68 -18.63
N ALA A 464 -10.20 10.86 -19.09
CA ALA A 464 -9.32 10.08 -18.23
C ALA A 464 -8.24 10.98 -17.61
N THR A 465 -8.00 10.83 -16.31
CA THR A 465 -7.34 11.85 -15.47
C THR A 465 -6.20 11.26 -14.66
N VAL A 466 -5.10 12.00 -14.51
CA VAL A 466 -3.93 11.63 -13.71
C VAL A 466 -3.68 12.72 -12.67
N PHE A 467 -3.38 12.35 -11.43
CA PHE A 467 -2.95 13.33 -10.43
C PHE A 467 -1.53 13.83 -10.74
N GLY A 468 -1.34 15.14 -10.68
CA GLY A 468 -0.04 15.77 -10.74
C GLY A 468 0.17 16.74 -9.58
N VAL A 469 1.44 16.99 -9.24
CA VAL A 469 1.84 18.08 -8.34
C VAL A 469 2.27 19.27 -9.18
N ASN A 470 1.93 20.47 -8.75
CA ASN A 470 2.48 21.70 -9.32
C ASN A 470 3.27 22.46 -8.25
N PHE A 471 4.60 22.38 -8.35
CA PHE A 471 5.53 23.03 -7.43
C PHE A 471 5.60 24.56 -7.60
N VAL A 472 4.86 25.13 -8.56
CA VAL A 472 4.75 26.58 -8.74
C VAL A 472 3.50 27.14 -8.04
N ASP A 473 2.38 26.40 -8.03
CA ASP A 473 1.11 26.86 -7.43
C ASP A 473 0.65 26.08 -6.18
N GLY A 474 1.47 25.16 -5.67
CA GLY A 474 1.35 24.57 -4.33
C GLY A 474 0.31 23.46 -4.16
N ARG A 475 -0.02 22.71 -5.23
CA ARG A 475 -1.26 21.90 -5.29
C ARG A 475 -1.12 20.51 -5.91
N ILE A 476 -2.04 19.62 -5.52
CA ILE A 476 -2.39 18.38 -6.23
C ILE A 476 -3.71 18.61 -6.99
N LYS A 477 -3.72 18.34 -8.29
CA LYS A 477 -4.95 18.30 -9.10
C LYS A 477 -4.93 17.08 -10.03
N GLY A 478 -6.11 16.59 -10.37
CA GLY A 478 -6.31 15.68 -11.49
C GLY A 478 -6.29 16.44 -12.81
N TYR A 479 -5.40 16.05 -13.72
CA TYR A 479 -5.28 16.62 -15.06
C TYR A 479 -5.65 15.59 -16.13
N PRO A 480 -6.44 15.96 -17.15
CA PRO A 480 -6.82 15.03 -18.20
C PRO A 480 -5.61 14.64 -19.06
N LYS A 481 -5.48 13.37 -19.45
CA LYS A 481 -4.41 12.90 -20.36
C LYS A 481 -4.48 13.53 -21.75
N TYR A 482 -5.68 13.91 -22.19
CA TYR A 482 -5.94 14.48 -23.50
C TYR A 482 -6.61 15.84 -23.38
N ASN A 483 -6.35 16.73 -24.33
CA ASN A 483 -7.06 17.99 -24.45
C ASN A 483 -8.55 17.72 -24.75
N PRO A 484 -9.51 18.25 -23.97
CA PRO A 484 -10.92 17.92 -24.11
C PRO A 484 -11.51 18.31 -25.48
N ARG A 485 -10.93 19.30 -26.18
CA ARG A 485 -11.41 19.85 -27.45
C ARG A 485 -10.72 19.24 -28.66
N THR A 486 -9.39 19.11 -28.64
CA THR A 486 -8.61 18.61 -29.79
C THR A 486 -8.34 17.10 -29.72
N LYS A 487 -8.52 16.48 -28.55
CA LYS A 487 -8.18 15.09 -28.22
C LYS A 487 -6.70 14.70 -28.45
N SER A 488 -5.83 15.68 -28.70
CA SER A 488 -4.38 15.53 -28.63
C SER A 488 -3.93 15.27 -27.19
N GLU A 489 -2.87 14.49 -27.00
CA GLU A 489 -2.26 14.29 -25.69
C GLU A 489 -1.79 15.62 -25.08
N ASN A 490 -1.99 15.78 -23.77
CA ASN A 490 -1.44 16.89 -23.02
C ASN A 490 0.02 16.58 -22.65
N LYS A 491 0.89 17.59 -22.71
CA LYS A 491 2.28 17.49 -22.26
C LYS A 491 2.47 18.25 -20.96
N MET A 492 3.17 17.64 -20.00
CA MET A 492 3.51 18.22 -18.70
C MET A 492 4.95 17.87 -18.34
N TYR A 493 5.51 18.50 -17.30
CA TYR A 493 6.78 18.07 -16.74
C TYR A 493 6.62 16.72 -16.05
N PHE A 494 7.74 16.07 -15.75
CA PHE A 494 7.79 14.81 -15.01
C PHE A 494 9.15 14.75 -14.31
N ARG A 495 9.23 14.01 -13.21
CA ARG A 495 10.49 13.76 -12.48
C ARG A 495 10.60 12.27 -12.25
N MET A 496 11.74 11.66 -12.52
CA MET A 496 12.00 10.26 -12.20
C MET A 496 12.39 10.11 -10.72
N VAL A 497 11.99 8.98 -10.14
CA VAL A 497 12.35 8.55 -8.78
C VAL A 497 12.86 7.10 -8.80
N ARG A 498 13.66 6.74 -7.80
CA ARG A 498 14.09 5.38 -7.49
C ARG A 498 14.27 5.22 -5.98
N GLY A 499 14.54 3.99 -5.50
CA GLY A 499 14.63 3.69 -4.07
C GLY A 499 13.26 3.40 -3.44
N ASN A 500 13.09 3.80 -2.17
CA ASN A 500 12.03 3.37 -1.24
C ASN A 500 10.61 3.18 -1.85
N THR A 501 10.30 1.98 -2.31
CA THR A 501 8.97 1.59 -2.83
C THR A 501 7.91 1.39 -1.75
N ALA A 502 8.26 1.49 -0.47
CA ALA A 502 7.32 1.43 0.64
C ALA A 502 6.76 2.80 1.04
N TYR A 503 7.29 3.90 0.51
CA TYR A 503 6.81 5.24 0.82
C TYR A 503 5.35 5.43 0.39
N GLY A 504 4.48 5.86 1.32
CA GLY A 504 3.05 6.06 1.07
C GLY A 504 2.17 4.82 1.24
N ASN A 505 2.74 3.64 1.58
CA ASN A 505 2.00 2.43 1.90
C ASN A 505 1.68 2.37 3.41
N ASN A 506 0.46 2.78 3.77
CA ASN A 506 0.00 2.79 5.16
C ASN A 506 -0.16 1.37 5.76
N ASN A 507 -0.11 1.26 7.08
CA ASN A 507 -0.39 0.02 7.82
C ASN A 507 -1.39 0.31 8.95
N PHE A 508 -2.66 0.43 8.57
CA PHE A 508 -3.76 0.79 9.48
C PHE A 508 -4.18 -0.38 10.38
N VAL A 509 -4.35 -0.09 11.67
CA VAL A 509 -4.91 -0.97 12.69
C VAL A 509 -6.03 -0.23 13.40
N ASP A 510 -7.25 -0.77 13.36
CA ASP A 510 -8.36 -0.30 14.20
C ASP A 510 -8.09 -0.69 15.65
N ASN A 511 -7.99 0.29 16.54
CA ASN A 511 -7.74 0.06 17.96
C ASN A 511 -9.04 -0.32 18.72
N ASN A 512 -10.20 -0.25 18.07
CA ASN A 512 -11.55 -0.54 18.60
C ASN A 512 -11.99 0.38 19.75
N ASP A 513 -11.41 1.58 19.83
CA ASP A 513 -11.66 2.61 20.86
C ASP A 513 -12.03 3.99 20.28
N GLY A 514 -12.29 4.04 18.96
CA GLY A 514 -12.50 5.29 18.21
C GLY A 514 -11.24 5.83 17.52
N THR A 515 -10.12 5.11 17.56
CA THR A 515 -8.86 5.49 16.91
C THR A 515 -8.32 4.42 15.95
N ILE A 516 -7.50 4.87 14.99
CA ILE A 516 -6.78 4.02 14.04
C ILE A 516 -5.28 4.32 14.16
N SER A 517 -4.46 3.32 14.43
CA SER A 517 -3.00 3.43 14.37
C SER A 517 -2.52 3.18 12.94
N ASP A 518 -1.80 4.11 12.32
CA ASP A 518 -0.99 3.84 11.14
C ASP A 518 0.45 3.51 11.56
N LEU A 519 0.73 2.22 11.64
CA LEU A 519 2.04 1.71 12.06
C LEU A 519 3.16 2.00 11.03
N ALA A 520 2.81 2.46 9.82
CA ALA A 520 3.78 2.85 8.81
C ALA A 520 4.22 4.31 8.97
N THR A 521 3.34 5.22 9.37
CA THR A 521 3.73 6.62 9.61
C THR A 521 4.12 6.86 11.07
N GLY A 522 3.69 5.99 11.98
CA GLY A 522 3.83 6.20 13.42
C GLY A 522 2.77 7.15 13.99
N LEU A 523 1.74 7.45 13.22
CA LEU A 523 0.63 8.33 13.58
C LEU A 523 -0.58 7.52 14.04
N MET A 524 -1.40 8.09 14.92
CA MET A 524 -2.72 7.58 15.28
C MET A 524 -3.76 8.66 14.98
N TRP A 525 -4.90 8.22 14.43
CA TRP A 525 -5.92 9.04 13.82
C TRP A 525 -7.27 8.87 14.50
N GLN A 526 -8.06 9.94 14.53
CA GLN A 526 -9.49 9.88 14.83
C GLN A 526 -10.22 9.01 13.78
N LYS A 527 -10.96 7.98 14.22
CA LYS A 527 -11.62 7.02 13.32
C LYS A 527 -12.83 7.58 12.59
N ALA A 528 -13.69 8.30 13.28
CA ALA A 528 -14.89 8.96 12.75
C ALA A 528 -14.76 10.47 12.92
N ASP A 529 -15.00 11.25 11.86
CA ASP A 529 -15.17 12.70 12.01
C ASP A 529 -16.46 13.02 12.80
N ASP A 530 -16.59 14.23 13.33
CA ASP A 530 -17.72 14.62 14.18
C ASP A 530 -18.99 15.07 13.42
N GLY A 531 -18.98 14.99 12.08
CA GLY A 531 -20.11 15.38 11.25
C GLY A 531 -20.31 16.89 11.09
N ILE A 532 -19.38 17.73 11.58
CA ILE A 532 -19.56 19.19 11.61
C ILE A 532 -18.43 19.89 10.82
N GLY A 533 -18.79 20.52 9.70
CA GLY A 533 -17.92 21.45 8.99
C GLY A 533 -17.68 22.73 9.82
N LYS A 534 -16.42 23.16 9.90
CA LYS A 534 -15.93 24.27 10.74
C LYS A 534 -15.04 25.19 9.90
N ASP A 535 -14.96 26.47 10.27
CA ASP A 535 -13.87 27.32 9.77
C ASP A 535 -12.51 26.85 10.32
N TRP A 536 -11.43 27.48 9.89
CA TRP A 536 -10.08 27.01 10.19
C TRP A 536 -9.69 27.23 11.67
N GLU A 537 -10.08 28.35 12.29
CA GLU A 537 -9.76 28.64 13.69
C GLU A 537 -10.47 27.67 14.64
N ILE A 538 -11.77 27.45 14.42
CA ILE A 538 -12.56 26.49 15.21
C ILE A 538 -12.06 25.05 14.97
N SER A 539 -11.53 24.75 13.78
CA SER A 539 -10.95 23.42 13.46
C SER A 539 -9.66 23.12 14.21
N LEU A 540 -8.78 24.12 14.34
CA LEU A 540 -7.58 24.04 15.17
C LEU A 540 -7.97 23.81 16.62
N SER A 541 -8.82 24.69 17.17
CA SER A 541 -9.29 24.61 18.56
C SER A 541 -10.01 23.29 18.88
N TYR A 542 -10.83 22.77 17.96
CA TYR A 542 -11.48 21.46 18.09
C TYR A 542 -10.46 20.32 18.26
N ALA A 543 -9.36 20.35 17.50
CA ALA A 543 -8.38 19.26 17.52
C ALA A 543 -7.55 19.28 18.81
N GLU A 544 -7.10 20.45 19.26
CA GLU A 544 -6.35 20.63 20.51
C GLU A 544 -7.18 20.25 21.75
N ASN A 545 -8.50 20.51 21.73
CA ASN A 545 -9.41 20.20 22.83
C ASN A 545 -10.04 18.79 22.74
N LEU A 546 -9.63 17.94 21.80
CA LEU A 546 -10.20 16.60 21.65
C LEU A 546 -9.69 15.67 22.75
N GLU A 547 -10.61 15.12 23.56
CA GLU A 547 -10.35 13.96 24.42
C GLU A 547 -10.93 12.68 23.77
N LEU A 548 -10.05 11.78 23.32
CA LEU A 548 -10.44 10.53 22.64
C LEU A 548 -9.49 9.39 23.04
N ALA A 549 -10.02 8.20 23.32
CA ALA A 549 -9.25 7.01 23.72
C ALA A 549 -8.23 7.23 24.86
N SER A 550 -8.57 8.07 25.85
CA SER A 550 -7.65 8.49 26.94
C SER A 550 -6.41 9.25 26.45
N HIS A 551 -6.55 9.99 25.35
CA HIS A 551 -5.55 10.85 24.76
C HIS A 551 -6.11 12.27 24.58
N SER A 552 -5.29 13.27 24.90
CA SER A 552 -5.60 14.71 24.89
C SER A 552 -4.47 15.53 24.23
N ASP A 553 -3.61 14.86 23.46
CA ASP A 553 -2.50 15.41 22.68
C ASP A 553 -2.78 15.19 21.18
N TRP A 554 -4.01 15.50 20.80
CA TRP A 554 -4.52 15.50 19.44
C TRP A 554 -4.27 16.88 18.81
N ARG A 555 -4.08 16.89 17.48
CA ARG A 555 -3.81 18.09 16.70
C ARG A 555 -4.43 18.00 15.31
N LEU A 556 -4.59 19.14 14.65
CA LEU A 556 -4.99 19.18 13.24
C LEU A 556 -3.79 18.73 12.37
N PRO A 557 -3.93 17.71 11.50
CA PRO A 557 -2.83 17.21 10.69
C PRO A 557 -2.34 18.27 9.71
N ASN A 558 -1.03 18.29 9.42
CA ASN A 558 -0.52 19.12 8.34
C ASN A 558 -0.89 18.53 6.96
N ALA A 559 -0.63 19.30 5.90
CA ALA A 559 -1.02 18.94 4.54
C ALA A 559 -0.47 17.57 4.08
N LYS A 560 0.77 17.23 4.45
CA LYS A 560 1.40 15.97 4.07
C LYS A 560 0.91 14.79 4.92
N GLU A 561 0.64 15.02 6.19
CA GLU A 561 0.02 14.01 7.06
C GLU A 561 -1.38 13.62 6.57
N LEU A 562 -2.25 14.58 6.30
CA LEU A 562 -3.61 14.29 5.84
C LEU A 562 -3.62 13.68 4.43
N GLN A 563 -2.71 14.11 3.54
CA GLN A 563 -2.53 13.48 2.23
C GLN A 563 -2.05 12.03 2.35
N SER A 564 -1.28 11.69 3.39
CA SER A 564 -0.73 10.35 3.57
C SER A 564 -1.79 9.25 3.77
N ILE A 565 -3.00 9.59 4.24
CA ILE A 565 -4.11 8.63 4.42
C ILE A 565 -5.11 8.60 3.26
N VAL A 566 -4.88 9.38 2.19
CA VAL A 566 -5.70 9.32 0.97
C VAL A 566 -5.50 7.98 0.27
N ASP A 567 -6.61 7.35 -0.08
CA ASP A 567 -6.68 6.13 -0.90
C ASP A 567 -7.15 6.49 -2.32
N TYR A 568 -6.17 6.75 -3.17
CA TYR A 568 -6.38 7.12 -4.58
C TYR A 568 -7.01 5.99 -5.44
N THR A 569 -7.15 4.77 -4.91
CA THR A 569 -7.87 3.68 -5.59
C THR A 569 -9.40 3.80 -5.46
N ARG A 570 -9.89 4.80 -4.73
CA ARG A 570 -11.30 4.93 -4.34
C ARG A 570 -11.87 6.30 -4.69
N SER A 571 -13.10 6.32 -5.21
CA SER A 571 -13.86 7.55 -5.42
C SER A 571 -15.36 7.30 -5.35
N LEU A 572 -16.14 8.38 -5.25
CA LEU A 572 -17.60 8.31 -5.31
C LEU A 572 -18.07 7.66 -6.62
N GLN A 573 -17.42 7.99 -7.75
CA GLN A 573 -17.80 7.51 -9.08
C GLN A 573 -17.57 6.02 -9.31
N THR A 574 -16.59 5.42 -8.62
CA THR A 574 -16.16 4.03 -8.83
C THR A 574 -16.59 3.08 -7.73
N MET A 575 -16.52 3.54 -6.48
CA MET A 575 -16.68 2.75 -5.27
C MET A 575 -17.84 3.23 -4.38
N ASN A 576 -18.53 4.32 -4.78
CA ASN A 576 -19.54 5.00 -3.96
C ASN A 576 -19.05 5.38 -2.55
N SER A 577 -17.74 5.62 -2.41
CA SER A 577 -17.07 5.91 -1.13
C SER A 577 -16.16 7.14 -1.22
N ALA A 578 -15.77 7.66 -0.05
CA ALA A 578 -14.66 8.59 0.05
C ALA A 578 -13.33 7.96 -0.44
N ALA A 579 -12.38 8.81 -0.80
CA ALA A 579 -11.00 8.47 -1.18
C ALA A 579 -10.11 8.17 0.04
N ILE A 580 -10.57 7.27 0.92
CA ILE A 580 -9.91 6.86 2.17
C ILE A 580 -10.14 5.37 2.42
N ASN A 581 -9.24 4.73 3.17
CA ASN A 581 -9.39 3.33 3.53
C ASN A 581 -10.69 3.08 4.33
N PRO A 582 -11.49 2.03 4.03
CA PRO A 582 -12.76 1.75 4.72
C PRO A 582 -12.70 1.50 6.24
N VAL A 583 -11.52 1.40 6.83
CA VAL A 583 -11.36 1.39 8.30
C VAL A 583 -11.74 2.74 8.93
N PHE A 584 -11.63 3.84 8.17
CA PHE A 584 -12.07 5.16 8.57
C PHE A 584 -13.57 5.36 8.29
N GLU A 585 -14.26 5.97 9.24
CA GLU A 585 -15.63 6.43 9.08
C GLU A 585 -15.61 7.91 8.63
N THR A 586 -16.33 8.21 7.55
CA THR A 586 -16.36 9.56 6.92
C THR A 586 -17.81 9.97 6.67
N THR A 587 -18.19 11.14 7.18
CA THR A 587 -19.55 11.69 7.02
C THR A 587 -19.95 11.84 5.56
N GLU A 588 -21.18 11.45 5.22
CA GLU A 588 -21.79 11.76 3.93
C GLU A 588 -22.43 13.16 3.99
N ILE A 589 -22.03 14.03 3.07
CA ILE A 589 -22.64 15.36 2.87
C ILE A 589 -23.43 15.38 1.55
N LYS A 590 -24.05 16.53 1.25
CA LYS A 590 -24.64 16.79 -0.07
C LYS A 590 -23.83 17.81 -0.85
N ASP A 591 -23.72 17.59 -2.16
CA ASP A 591 -23.12 18.53 -3.10
C ASP A 591 -24.04 19.76 -3.33
N PRO A 592 -23.59 20.80 -4.05
CA PRO A 592 -24.41 21.99 -4.31
C PRO A 592 -25.74 21.74 -5.08
N ASN A 593 -25.91 20.55 -5.68
CA ASN A 593 -27.14 20.13 -6.36
C ASN A 593 -28.00 19.16 -5.50
N GLY A 594 -27.58 18.83 -4.28
CA GLY A 594 -28.26 17.88 -3.39
C GLY A 594 -27.88 16.40 -3.59
N ASN A 595 -26.87 16.08 -4.43
CA ASN A 595 -26.40 14.71 -4.61
C ASN A 595 -25.53 14.25 -3.43
N LYS A 596 -25.37 12.93 -3.25
CA LYS A 596 -24.40 12.37 -2.30
C LYS A 596 -22.98 12.87 -2.60
N GLN A 597 -22.25 13.25 -1.55
CA GLN A 597 -20.85 13.69 -1.61
C GLN A 597 -20.13 13.36 -0.29
N TYR A 598 -18.79 13.43 -0.28
CA TYR A 598 -17.97 13.38 0.93
C TYR A 598 -17.22 14.70 1.14
N PRO A 599 -17.00 15.15 2.39
CA PRO A 599 -16.47 16.48 2.64
C PRO A 599 -14.99 16.63 2.30
N TYR A 600 -14.56 17.90 2.24
CA TYR A 600 -13.14 18.24 2.26
C TYR A 600 -12.71 18.42 3.71
N PHE A 601 -11.46 18.08 4.00
CA PHE A 601 -10.93 18.08 5.35
C PHE A 601 -9.82 19.12 5.49
N TRP A 602 -9.89 19.90 6.55
CA TRP A 602 -8.89 20.90 6.88
C TRP A 602 -7.56 20.27 7.30
N THR A 603 -6.50 21.04 7.04
CA THR A 603 -5.15 20.78 7.55
C THR A 603 -4.70 21.99 8.37
N SER A 604 -3.68 21.83 9.20
CA SER A 604 -3.05 22.92 9.95
C SER A 604 -2.14 23.83 9.09
N THR A 605 -2.01 23.55 7.79
CA THR A 605 -1.08 24.22 6.86
C THR A 605 -1.72 25.42 6.16
N THR A 606 -1.06 26.58 6.22
CA THR A 606 -1.45 27.78 5.44
C THR A 606 -0.98 27.65 3.98
N HIS A 607 -1.78 28.12 3.02
CA HIS A 607 -1.42 28.13 1.60
C HIS A 607 -1.28 29.57 1.08
N LEU A 608 -0.03 29.99 0.83
CA LEU A 608 0.31 31.36 0.42
C LEU A 608 -0.04 31.63 -1.05
N ASP A 609 -1.28 32.06 -1.30
CA ASP A 609 -1.77 32.43 -2.65
C ASP A 609 -2.54 33.76 -2.68
N GLY A 610 -2.19 34.60 -3.65
CA GLY A 610 -3.06 35.63 -4.20
C GLY A 610 -2.77 37.02 -3.65
N ARG A 611 -3.84 37.83 -3.48
CA ARG A 611 -3.70 39.22 -3.00
C ARG A 611 -3.55 39.30 -1.48
N ASN A 612 -4.13 38.36 -0.76
CA ASN A 612 -3.87 38.13 0.66
C ASN A 612 -3.38 36.69 0.82
N PRO A 613 -2.05 36.45 0.76
CA PRO A 613 -1.50 35.09 0.78
C PRO A 613 -1.81 34.36 2.10
N ASN A 614 -1.95 35.07 3.22
CA ASN A 614 -2.14 34.45 4.52
C ASN A 614 -3.56 33.88 4.72
N ALA A 615 -4.53 34.31 3.89
CA ALA A 615 -5.95 34.12 4.16
C ALA A 615 -6.51 32.72 3.83
N SER A 616 -5.71 31.84 3.22
CA SER A 616 -6.15 30.49 2.84
C SER A 616 -5.39 29.40 3.58
N ALA A 617 -6.09 28.31 3.92
CA ALA A 617 -5.49 27.09 4.45
C ALA A 617 -5.64 25.94 3.45
N VAL A 618 -4.81 24.91 3.57
CA VAL A 618 -4.86 23.72 2.73
C VAL A 618 -5.99 22.80 3.17
N TYR A 619 -6.74 22.27 2.21
CA TYR A 619 -7.67 21.15 2.42
C TYR A 619 -7.33 19.96 1.51
N ILE A 620 -7.72 18.77 1.96
CA ILE A 620 -7.71 17.53 1.16
C ILE A 620 -9.15 17.11 0.84
N ALA A 621 -9.46 16.89 -0.44
CA ALA A 621 -10.79 16.49 -0.88
C ALA A 621 -10.96 14.96 -0.81
N PHE A 622 -11.67 14.45 0.21
CA PHE A 622 -11.99 13.02 0.29
C PHE A 622 -13.23 12.63 -0.53
N GLY A 623 -14.10 13.60 -0.83
CA GLY A 623 -15.08 13.50 -1.93
C GLY A 623 -14.52 14.02 -3.25
N GLU A 624 -15.39 14.13 -4.26
CA GLU A 624 -15.00 14.72 -5.55
C GLU A 624 -14.58 16.19 -5.37
N ALA A 625 -13.46 16.58 -5.99
CA ALA A 625 -13.00 17.97 -5.99
C ALA A 625 -13.73 18.74 -7.09
N GLN A 626 -14.89 19.30 -6.72
CA GLN A 626 -15.90 19.79 -7.63
C GLN A 626 -15.69 21.25 -8.04
N GLY A 627 -16.24 21.61 -9.21
CA GLY A 627 -16.29 22.96 -9.72
C GLY A 627 -17.45 23.17 -10.69
N LYS A 628 -17.88 24.42 -10.85
CA LYS A 628 -19.01 24.82 -11.70
C LYS A 628 -18.54 25.32 -13.06
N MET A 629 -18.33 24.38 -13.97
CA MET A 629 -18.02 24.69 -15.37
C MET A 629 -19.29 24.73 -16.21
N ARG A 630 -19.47 25.79 -17.03
CA ARG A 630 -20.63 25.96 -17.94
C ARG A 630 -21.98 25.79 -17.22
N ASN A 631 -22.11 26.42 -16.04
CA ASN A 631 -23.27 26.34 -15.13
C ASN A 631 -23.58 24.94 -14.55
N LYS A 632 -22.75 23.92 -14.78
CA LYS A 632 -22.91 22.57 -14.21
C LYS A 632 -21.81 22.29 -13.18
N VAL A 633 -22.19 21.88 -11.97
CA VAL A 633 -21.25 21.32 -11.00
C VAL A 633 -20.82 19.93 -11.45
N MET A 634 -19.52 19.67 -11.41
CA MET A 634 -18.91 18.37 -11.75
C MET A 634 -17.57 18.21 -11.03
N ASP A 635 -17.07 16.98 -10.96
CA ASP A 635 -15.69 16.73 -10.53
C ASP A 635 -14.70 17.36 -11.55
N VAL A 636 -13.84 18.26 -11.07
CA VAL A 636 -12.87 18.99 -11.90
C VAL A 636 -11.41 18.64 -11.57
N HIS A 637 -11.10 18.22 -10.33
CA HIS A 637 -9.74 17.83 -9.93
C HIS A 637 -9.63 16.40 -9.37
N GLY A 638 -10.71 15.66 -9.16
CA GLY A 638 -10.70 14.28 -8.66
C GLY A 638 -10.66 14.15 -7.13
N ALA A 639 -11.28 13.10 -6.60
CA ALA A 639 -11.19 12.76 -5.18
C ALA A 639 -9.75 12.34 -4.81
N GLY A 640 -9.19 12.97 -3.77
CA GLY A 640 -7.77 12.94 -3.40
C GLY A 640 -6.96 14.17 -3.84
N ALA A 641 -7.59 15.16 -4.48
CA ALA A 641 -6.95 16.44 -4.79
C ALA A 641 -6.68 17.27 -3.52
N GLN A 642 -5.69 18.17 -3.63
CA GLN A 642 -5.33 19.13 -2.60
C GLN A 642 -5.41 20.54 -3.15
N ARG A 643 -6.22 21.37 -2.49
CA ARG A 643 -6.46 22.77 -2.84
C ARG A 643 -6.39 23.61 -1.57
N SER A 644 -7.04 24.76 -1.58
CA SER A 644 -7.05 25.71 -0.48
C SER A 644 -8.37 26.46 -0.46
N ASP A 645 -8.94 26.65 0.72
CA ASP A 645 -10.13 27.47 0.98
C ASP A 645 -9.74 28.65 1.88
N PRO A 646 -10.52 29.75 1.92
CA PRO A 646 -10.30 30.82 2.89
C PRO A 646 -10.52 30.29 4.31
N LYS A 647 -9.72 30.78 5.25
CA LYS A 647 -9.70 30.32 6.65
C LYS A 647 -10.96 30.69 7.43
N SER A 648 -11.61 31.78 7.05
CA SER A 648 -12.84 32.32 7.64
C SER A 648 -13.81 32.75 6.54
N GLY A 649 -15.07 32.95 6.89
CA GLY A 649 -16.11 33.40 5.96
C GLY A 649 -17.52 33.29 6.52
N VAL A 650 -18.50 33.62 5.69
CA VAL A 650 -19.91 33.73 6.08
C VAL A 650 -20.67 32.50 5.61
N LYS A 651 -21.48 31.88 6.49
CA LYS A 651 -22.15 30.59 6.23
C LYS A 651 -23.11 30.61 5.04
N GLU A 652 -23.75 31.74 4.77
CA GLU A 652 -24.66 31.95 3.64
C GLU A 652 -23.95 31.83 2.28
N ASN A 653 -22.62 31.94 2.24
CA ASN A 653 -21.81 31.72 1.05
C ASN A 653 -21.42 30.24 0.86
N TYR A 654 -21.90 29.31 1.69
CA TYR A 654 -21.65 27.87 1.53
C TYR A 654 -22.67 27.22 0.58
N PRO A 655 -22.26 26.58 -0.53
CA PRO A 655 -20.97 26.63 -1.21
C PRO A 655 -20.87 27.75 -2.27
N GLU A 656 -19.71 28.38 -2.37
CA GLU A 656 -19.38 29.38 -3.40
C GLU A 656 -18.54 28.75 -4.54
N TYR A 657 -18.23 29.51 -5.59
CA TYR A 657 -17.44 29.03 -6.73
C TYR A 657 -16.29 29.99 -7.08
N PHE A 658 -15.07 29.47 -7.30
CA PHE A 658 -13.87 30.30 -7.50
C PHE A 658 -12.95 29.85 -8.64
N GLY A 659 -12.33 30.83 -9.31
CA GLY A 659 -11.31 30.58 -10.35
C GLY A 659 -11.85 30.02 -11.67
N PRO A 660 -10.97 29.66 -12.62
CA PRO A 660 -11.36 29.33 -14.00
C PRO A 660 -12.24 28.08 -14.17
N GLN A 661 -12.12 27.11 -13.26
CA GLN A 661 -12.93 25.88 -13.23
C GLN A 661 -14.15 26.03 -12.31
N GLY A 662 -14.29 27.17 -11.63
CA GLY A 662 -15.37 27.46 -10.69
C GLY A 662 -15.35 26.52 -9.48
N ASP A 663 -14.16 26.21 -8.95
CA ASP A 663 -13.95 25.32 -7.80
C ASP A 663 -14.93 25.64 -6.66
N VAL A 664 -15.55 24.59 -6.12
CA VAL A 664 -16.42 24.69 -4.95
C VAL A 664 -15.58 25.14 -3.76
N ARG A 665 -15.94 26.30 -3.19
CA ARG A 665 -15.43 26.79 -1.91
C ARG A 665 -16.43 26.46 -0.83
N TYR A 666 -15.97 25.71 0.16
CA TYR A 666 -16.78 25.36 1.31
C TYR A 666 -16.52 26.31 2.48
N VAL A 667 -15.28 26.69 2.79
CA VAL A 667 -14.90 27.48 3.99
C VAL A 667 -15.12 26.69 5.30
N TYR A 668 -16.26 26.01 5.45
CA TYR A 668 -16.59 25.14 6.57
C TYR A 668 -16.22 23.69 6.24
N ASN A 669 -14.93 23.35 6.34
CA ASN A 669 -14.41 22.02 6.05
C ASN A 669 -14.33 21.13 7.33
N TYR A 670 -14.19 19.83 7.15
CA TYR A 670 -14.31 18.83 8.22
C TYR A 670 -12.96 18.58 8.88
N VAL A 671 -12.97 17.97 10.07
CA VAL A 671 -11.74 17.69 10.84
C VAL A 671 -11.59 16.20 11.11
N ARG A 672 -10.36 15.72 10.96
CA ARG A 672 -9.92 14.41 11.44
C ARG A 672 -8.61 14.61 12.18
N ALA A 673 -8.65 14.57 13.51
CA ALA A 673 -7.47 14.81 14.32
C ALA A 673 -6.44 13.68 14.20
N VAL A 674 -5.18 14.03 14.42
CA VAL A 674 -4.03 13.12 14.44
C VAL A 674 -3.21 13.31 15.72
N ARG A 675 -2.43 12.30 16.10
CA ARG A 675 -1.42 12.35 17.17
C ARG A 675 -0.27 11.41 16.85
N ASP A 676 0.88 11.59 17.49
CA ASP A 676 1.98 10.64 17.36
C ASP A 676 1.77 9.40 18.26
N ILE A 677 2.16 8.21 17.79
CA ILE A 677 2.20 7.00 18.61
C ILE A 677 3.46 7.05 19.48
N LYS A 678 3.29 7.35 20.77
CA LYS A 678 4.39 7.34 21.75
C LYS A 678 4.96 5.91 21.86
N PRO A 679 6.28 5.71 21.69
CA PRO A 679 6.87 4.39 21.84
C PRO A 679 6.70 3.91 23.28
N THR A 680 6.10 2.74 23.47
CA THR A 680 5.97 2.14 24.80
C THR A 680 7.35 1.75 25.32
N THR A 681 7.84 2.49 26.30
CA THR A 681 9.01 2.12 27.09
C THR A 681 8.70 0.87 27.89
N LYS A 682 8.95 -0.30 27.29
CA LYS A 682 9.18 -1.53 28.04
C LYS A 682 10.42 -1.31 28.89
N ILE A 683 10.21 -0.87 30.13
CA ILE A 683 11.23 -0.91 31.17
C ILE A 683 11.48 -2.40 31.44
N ASP A 684 12.48 -2.95 30.75
CA ASP A 684 12.93 -4.32 30.93
C ASP A 684 13.74 -4.37 32.24
N THR A 685 13.05 -4.43 33.38
CA THR A 685 13.63 -4.54 34.73
C THR A 685 14.22 -5.93 34.97
N LYS A 686 15.20 -6.30 34.16
CA LYS A 686 16.19 -7.34 34.49
C LYS A 686 17.32 -6.74 35.33
N THR A 687 16.96 -6.14 36.46
CA THR A 687 17.94 -5.76 37.47
C THR A 687 18.46 -7.03 38.14
N ALA A 688 19.73 -7.37 37.92
CA ALA A 688 20.36 -8.51 38.56
C ALA A 688 20.45 -8.28 40.08
N THR A 689 19.55 -8.89 40.85
CA THR A 689 19.51 -8.74 42.31
C THR A 689 20.60 -9.59 42.97
N ILE A 690 21.67 -8.95 43.42
CA ILE A 690 22.58 -9.56 44.42
C ILE A 690 21.78 -9.73 45.72
N LYS A 691 21.81 -10.94 46.29
CA LYS A 691 21.06 -11.25 47.52
C LYS A 691 21.72 -10.62 48.75
N THR A 692 20.93 -9.89 49.52
CA THR A 692 21.01 -9.91 50.98
C THR A 692 19.61 -9.94 51.60
N THR A 693 19.41 -10.92 52.48
CA THR A 693 18.37 -11.03 53.52
C THR A 693 18.12 -9.68 54.24
N GLN A 694 16.92 -9.28 54.71
CA GLN A 694 15.67 -9.97 55.09
C GLN A 694 14.53 -8.92 55.24
N ALA A 695 13.22 -9.17 55.46
CA ALA A 695 12.45 -10.41 55.68
C ALA A 695 10.95 -10.31 55.26
N LYS A 696 10.33 -11.48 55.08
CA LYS A 696 8.92 -11.90 55.33
C LYS A 696 7.78 -10.84 55.34
N LYS A 697 6.91 -10.90 54.32
CA LYS A 697 5.50 -11.45 54.36
C LYS A 697 4.41 -10.36 54.52
N GLN A 698 3.21 -10.43 53.94
CA GLN A 698 2.54 -11.48 53.15
C GLN A 698 1.43 -10.91 52.21
N ASN A 699 1.09 -11.66 51.16
CA ASN A 699 0.01 -11.40 50.18
C ASN A 699 -1.38 -11.04 50.78
N LYS A 700 -2.20 -10.26 50.05
CA LYS A 700 -3.34 -10.81 49.24
C LYS A 700 -4.20 -9.77 48.48
N GLN A 701 -4.54 -10.14 47.24
CA GLN A 701 -5.81 -9.98 46.51
C GLN A 701 -6.45 -8.59 46.27
N LYS A 702 -6.75 -8.32 44.99
CA LYS A 702 -7.81 -7.38 44.55
C LYS A 702 -9.17 -7.78 45.13
N PRO A 703 -10.07 -6.79 45.29
CA PRO A 703 -11.45 -6.94 44.83
C PRO A 703 -11.84 -5.85 43.81
N ALA A 704 -13.04 -5.94 43.25
CA ALA A 704 -13.59 -5.00 42.28
C ALA A 704 -14.85 -4.29 42.82
N ARG A 705 -15.21 -3.16 42.17
CA ARG A 705 -16.47 -2.35 42.28
C ARG A 705 -16.69 -1.52 43.55
N ASN A 706 -16.92 -0.20 43.41
CA ASN A 706 -18.25 0.44 43.30
C ASN A 706 -18.16 1.97 43.50
N ASN A 707 -19.10 2.72 42.92
CA ASN A 707 -19.19 4.19 43.02
C ASN A 707 -19.73 4.68 44.38
N ASN A 708 -19.55 5.98 44.65
CA ASN A 708 -20.14 6.77 45.74
C ASN A 708 -19.54 6.61 47.16
N THR A 709 -18.21 6.63 47.28
CA THR A 709 -17.55 7.09 48.51
C THR A 709 -16.62 8.27 48.17
N PRO A 710 -16.63 9.40 48.92
CA PRO A 710 -15.64 10.45 48.71
C PRO A 710 -14.22 9.92 48.91
N PRO A 711 -13.23 10.33 48.10
CA PRO A 711 -11.85 9.88 48.25
C PRO A 711 -11.29 10.28 49.62
N LYS A 712 -10.43 9.44 50.19
CA LYS A 712 -9.71 9.77 51.43
C LYS A 712 -8.73 10.90 51.18
N PHE A 713 -8.36 11.66 52.22
CA PHE A 713 -7.37 12.74 52.08
C PHE A 713 -6.03 12.21 51.53
N SER A 714 -5.59 11.03 51.98
CA SER A 714 -4.41 10.33 51.43
C SER A 714 -4.48 10.08 49.91
N GLU A 715 -5.67 9.78 49.37
CA GLU A 715 -5.90 9.56 47.93
C GLU A 715 -6.05 10.87 47.14
N LEU A 716 -6.27 11.99 47.83
CA LEU A 716 -6.28 13.33 47.26
C LEU A 716 -4.86 13.89 47.20
N LEU A 717 -4.05 13.71 48.26
CA LEU A 717 -2.62 14.05 48.26
C LEU A 717 -1.90 13.38 47.08
N GLU A 718 -1.98 12.04 46.96
CA GLU A 718 -1.33 11.27 45.87
C GLU A 718 -1.69 11.75 44.44
N LYS A 719 -2.80 12.50 44.27
CA LYS A 719 -3.29 12.98 42.98
C LYS A 719 -3.14 14.49 42.75
N MET A 720 -2.92 15.28 43.79
CA MET A 720 -3.04 16.73 43.74
C MET A 720 -1.92 17.46 44.49
N ASP A 721 -1.38 16.91 45.57
CA ASP A 721 -0.20 17.43 46.27
C ASP A 721 1.00 17.34 45.33
N SER A 722 1.29 18.46 44.67
CA SER A 722 2.23 18.54 43.56
C SER A 722 3.62 18.97 44.05
N ASN A 723 3.67 19.60 45.23
CA ASN A 723 4.92 20.01 45.89
C ASN A 723 5.40 19.00 46.96
N ASN A 724 4.58 18.00 47.32
CA ASN A 724 4.77 17.00 48.38
C ASN A 724 4.83 17.59 49.81
N ASP A 725 4.06 18.65 50.09
CA ASP A 725 4.01 19.31 51.41
C ASP A 725 2.99 18.69 52.39
N GLN A 726 2.27 17.63 51.97
CA GLN A 726 1.22 16.92 52.72
C GLN A 726 -0.03 17.75 53.00
N LYS A 727 -0.21 18.87 52.30
CA LYS A 727 -1.44 19.66 52.25
C LYS A 727 -1.94 19.78 50.80
N LEU A 728 -3.03 20.50 50.61
CA LEU A 728 -3.58 20.80 49.28
C LEU A 728 -3.88 22.28 49.17
N SER A 729 -3.12 23.02 48.36
CA SER A 729 -3.41 24.42 48.06
C SER A 729 -4.53 24.59 47.03
N LYS A 730 -5.08 25.82 46.92
CA LYS A 730 -6.15 26.17 45.95
C LYS A 730 -5.74 25.97 44.48
N ASN A 731 -4.44 25.95 44.20
CA ASN A 731 -3.89 25.76 42.86
C ASN A 731 -3.76 24.27 42.49
N GLU A 732 -3.58 23.41 43.50
CA GLU A 732 -3.39 21.96 43.36
C GLU A 732 -4.70 21.20 43.23
N VAL A 733 -5.73 21.61 43.97
CA VAL A 733 -7.04 20.97 43.90
C VAL A 733 -7.72 21.19 42.55
N LYS A 734 -8.46 20.17 42.08
CA LYS A 734 -9.19 20.20 40.79
C LYS A 734 -10.66 19.79 40.95
N GLY A 735 -11.50 20.18 39.99
CA GLY A 735 -12.94 19.89 39.97
C GLY A 735 -13.70 20.42 41.20
N ARG A 736 -14.70 19.65 41.68
CA ARG A 736 -15.58 20.03 42.81
C ARG A 736 -14.86 20.40 44.11
N LEU A 737 -13.61 19.96 44.31
CA LEU A 737 -12.81 20.33 45.48
C LEU A 737 -12.27 21.77 45.35
N LYS A 738 -11.94 22.21 44.12
CA LYS A 738 -11.56 23.60 43.80
C LYS A 738 -12.75 24.55 43.92
N GLU A 739 -13.92 24.14 43.41
CA GLU A 739 -15.19 24.90 43.50
C GLU A 739 -15.65 25.17 44.95
N ASN A 740 -15.22 24.33 45.90
CA ASN A 740 -15.61 24.43 47.31
C ASN A 740 -14.40 24.63 48.24
N PHE A 741 -13.26 25.07 47.71
CA PHE A 741 -12.01 25.22 48.47
C PHE A 741 -12.20 26.11 49.70
N ASP A 742 -12.77 27.29 49.51
CA ASP A 742 -13.01 28.30 50.55
C ASP A 742 -14.10 27.89 51.58
N LYS A 743 -14.74 26.74 51.39
CA LYS A 743 -15.67 26.11 52.36
C LYS A 743 -15.04 24.90 53.07
N ARG A 744 -13.82 24.54 52.69
CA ARG A 744 -13.09 23.34 53.15
C ARG A 744 -11.83 23.70 53.91
N ASP A 745 -11.10 24.70 53.45
CA ASP A 745 -10.20 25.50 54.27
C ASP A 745 -11.06 26.19 55.37
N LYS A 746 -10.98 25.66 56.59
CA LYS A 746 -11.79 26.11 57.75
C LYS A 746 -11.01 27.07 58.65
N ASN A 747 -9.69 27.04 58.59
CA ASN A 747 -8.82 27.92 59.37
C ASN A 747 -8.43 29.20 58.60
N GLY A 748 -8.67 29.25 57.29
CA GLY A 748 -8.34 30.35 56.39
C GLY A 748 -6.86 30.42 56.02
N ASP A 749 -6.09 29.33 56.16
CA ASP A 749 -4.63 29.33 55.96
C ASP A 749 -4.20 29.17 54.48
N GLY A 750 -5.15 28.93 53.57
CA GLY A 750 -4.92 28.76 52.15
C GLY A 750 -4.67 27.31 51.71
N PHE A 751 -4.79 26.35 52.62
CA PHE A 751 -4.59 24.93 52.38
C PHE A 751 -5.77 24.10 52.92
N ILE A 752 -5.95 22.89 52.41
CA ILE A 752 -6.83 21.86 52.99
C ILE A 752 -5.97 20.76 53.60
N THR A 753 -6.24 20.43 54.85
CA THR A 753 -5.56 19.38 55.62
C THR A 753 -6.48 18.20 55.98
N GLU A 754 -5.92 17.08 56.46
CA GLU A 754 -6.71 15.87 56.81
C GLU A 754 -7.76 16.16 57.89
N ASP A 755 -7.45 17.01 58.86
CA ASP A 755 -8.35 17.44 59.94
C ASP A 755 -9.60 18.18 59.43
N GLU A 756 -9.50 18.83 58.28
CA GLU A 756 -10.58 19.66 57.71
C GLU A 756 -11.52 18.84 56.83
N ILE A 757 -10.97 17.80 56.16
CA ILE A 757 -11.75 16.79 55.45
C ILE A 757 -12.42 15.80 56.43
N SER A 758 -11.74 15.41 57.51
CA SER A 758 -12.24 14.40 58.46
C SER A 758 -13.30 14.90 59.43
N LYS A 759 -13.30 16.20 59.80
CA LYS A 759 -14.33 16.80 60.66
C LYS A 759 -15.66 17.01 59.91
N ARG A 760 -16.48 15.95 59.87
CA ARG A 760 -17.95 16.07 59.78
C ARG A 760 -18.45 16.79 61.05
N GLY A 761 -18.81 18.07 60.90
CA GLY A 761 -19.69 18.75 61.86
C GLY A 761 -21.14 18.32 61.63
N ASN A 762 -21.92 18.30 62.71
CA ASN A 762 -23.37 18.05 62.71
C ASN A 762 -24.16 19.09 61.90
#